data_AF-L7EXS1-F1
#
_entry.id   AF-L7EXS1-F1
#
_cell.length_a   1.000
_cell.length_b   1.000
_cell.length_c   1.000
_cell.angle_alpha   90.00
_cell.angle_beta   90.00
_cell.angle_gamma   90.00
#
_symmetry.space_group_name_H-M   'P 1'
#
loop_
_entity.id
_entity.type
_entity.pdbx_description
1 polymer ?
#
loop_
_entity_poly.entity_id
_entity_poly.type
_entity_poly.pdbx_seq_one_letter_code
_entity_poly.pdbx_strand_id
1 'polypeptide(L)'
;RDTDGTERLAGTITLPGDYVRENVALAYAGTVHAVQGRTVGYGGYLLVEEGMNRQQVYPGLTRAQRYNRAFAACQVPADEHRLQSLDQDAMSMLQAAIERDGGELSALQELRESQDWAESIPALEPEWRDYVTEHTRNQYEPMLRQLLSEDHYKKLRQGDPSTVYRKLREAELAGHDGKRVLASAIAMRPMSYPVPDNVPSLVNWRIDTILDDRTPENEPAGHSWCDRTPEIPGIEGEVARKLAEAMDARRDVLGERLAEEPPEWAIRHLGPVPEDVLDRAEWERNAGTVEGYRELYNIDAPNTAIGRLPAKGAVEQRAAWEAAHSALGRTEEQETLARTSDAALREMVNRYQRETSWAPAHMGAELSEARQMVLRYEEKAILAQADADQCEDAAERAELEAQARGYEDLVGSMSARVEVMEQIDEARSAWYEETAPAREAAEAARDELDRRGHDDQAQQDADEAEQQRGQELDEELVAEPEYDLDQAPEMDWEVEGETLDQVPDVRDEAELAPELTYQEQEELDQALAAYEERYRAAAEVEDLDVDQAPAVDWGDVPGFDESAPELDDVAQQLAEEDEQQRVQDELAAEAAAYHEPGSRGVRRRARADVPQPRRVRRSRPRPTRTLRAQPRGGRGYRGVRAASSRAGRGRPRGRAGVQPRPGPGD
;
A
#
# COMPACT_ATOMS: atom_id res chain seq x y z
N ARG A 1 39.74 -6.40 -8.96
CA ARG A 1 39.66 -6.38 -10.44
C ARG A 1 40.93 -5.74 -11.00
N ASP A 2 41.33 -6.03 -12.23
CA ASP A 2 42.43 -5.34 -12.93
C ASP A 2 41.91 -4.30 -13.93
N THR A 3 42.74 -3.85 -14.88
CA THR A 3 42.38 -2.84 -15.89
C THR A 3 41.28 -3.31 -16.83
N ASP A 4 41.11 -4.63 -16.97
CA ASP A 4 40.28 -5.25 -17.98
C ASP A 4 39.01 -5.82 -17.33
N GLY A 5 38.58 -5.19 -16.21
CA GLY A 5 37.44 -5.59 -15.39
C GLY A 5 37.62 -6.89 -14.60
N THR A 6 38.63 -7.70 -14.90
CA THR A 6 38.70 -9.12 -14.52
C THR A 6 38.98 -9.29 -13.02
N GLU A 7 38.21 -10.14 -12.35
CA GLU A 7 38.23 -10.31 -10.89
C GLU A 7 39.43 -11.13 -10.40
N ARG A 8 40.60 -10.49 -10.32
CA ARG A 8 41.79 -11.06 -9.67
C ARG A 8 41.54 -11.35 -8.18
N LEU A 9 41.17 -12.59 -7.89
CA LEU A 9 41.15 -13.18 -6.56
C LEU A 9 42.51 -13.02 -5.88
N ALA A 10 42.52 -12.82 -4.56
CA ALA A 10 43.69 -12.39 -3.78
C ALA A 10 44.74 -13.48 -3.51
N GLY A 11 45.12 -14.24 -4.54
CA GLY A 11 46.10 -15.33 -4.49
C GLY A 11 45.53 -16.66 -3.99
N THR A 12 46.11 -17.76 -4.46
CA THR A 12 45.69 -19.11 -4.07
C THR A 12 46.24 -19.48 -2.69
N ILE A 13 45.38 -19.70 -1.71
CA ILE A 13 45.75 -20.22 -0.38
C ILE A 13 45.48 -21.72 -0.34
N THR A 14 46.51 -22.52 -0.05
CA THR A 14 46.36 -23.96 0.22
C THR A 14 46.05 -24.19 1.69
N LEU A 15 44.85 -24.71 1.99
CA LEU A 15 44.43 -25.11 3.33
C LEU A 15 44.74 -26.60 3.59
N PRO A 16 45.12 -27.00 4.81
CA PRO A 16 45.23 -28.41 5.17
C PRO A 16 43.88 -29.13 5.04
N GLY A 17 43.86 -30.34 4.45
CA GLY A 17 42.60 -31.07 4.20
C GLY A 17 41.79 -31.38 5.47
N ASP A 18 42.44 -31.55 6.62
CA ASP A 18 41.75 -31.71 7.90
C ASP A 18 41.11 -30.41 8.39
N TYR A 19 41.76 -29.26 8.17
CA TYR A 19 41.19 -27.95 8.48
C TYR A 19 39.94 -27.69 7.63
N VAL A 20 39.98 -28.00 6.33
CA VAL A 20 38.82 -27.88 5.43
C VAL A 20 37.67 -28.75 5.94
N ARG A 21 37.92 -30.02 6.28
CA ARG A 21 36.90 -30.96 6.76
C ARG A 21 36.26 -30.59 8.10
N GLU A 22 36.96 -29.85 8.95
CA GLU A 22 36.51 -29.49 10.30
C GLU A 22 36.00 -28.04 10.43
N ASN A 23 36.44 -27.11 9.59
CA ASN A 23 36.26 -25.66 9.80
C ASN A 23 35.73 -24.89 8.57
N VAL A 24 35.52 -25.55 7.43
CA VAL A 24 34.96 -24.92 6.22
C VAL A 24 33.59 -25.53 5.92
N ALA A 25 32.61 -24.68 5.67
CA ALA A 25 31.30 -25.06 5.14
C ALA A 25 31.17 -24.62 3.69
N LEU A 26 30.42 -25.38 2.88
CA LEU A 26 30.05 -24.96 1.52
C LEU A 26 29.10 -23.76 1.63
N ALA A 27 29.37 -22.69 0.89
CA ALA A 27 28.73 -21.39 1.08
C ALA A 27 27.33 -21.26 0.43
N TYR A 28 26.68 -22.37 0.11
CA TYR A 28 25.36 -22.41 -0.54
C TYR A 28 24.27 -21.69 0.28
N ALA A 29 24.32 -21.83 1.60
CA ALA A 29 23.44 -21.15 2.54
C ALA A 29 24.23 -20.46 3.65
N GLY A 30 23.67 -19.38 4.21
CA GLY A 30 24.24 -18.64 5.32
C GLY A 30 23.29 -17.54 5.79
N THR A 31 23.36 -17.17 7.07
CA THR A 31 22.52 -16.08 7.58
C THR A 31 22.93 -14.74 6.97
N VAL A 32 21.96 -13.84 6.84
CA VAL A 32 22.13 -12.50 6.24
C VAL A 32 23.35 -11.75 6.80
N HIS A 33 23.49 -11.71 8.13
CA HIS A 33 24.63 -11.07 8.80
C HIS A 33 25.98 -11.77 8.58
N ALA A 34 26.00 -13.04 8.17
CA ALA A 34 27.21 -13.79 7.88
C ALA A 34 27.66 -13.69 6.41
N VAL A 35 26.78 -13.24 5.49
CA VAL A 35 27.08 -13.05 4.06
C VAL A 35 27.35 -11.59 3.67
N GLN A 36 27.16 -10.63 4.58
CA GLN A 36 27.49 -9.22 4.35
C GLN A 36 28.94 -9.06 3.84
N GLY A 37 29.11 -8.35 2.71
CA GLY A 37 30.41 -8.14 2.07
C GLY A 37 30.93 -9.35 1.28
N ARG A 38 30.09 -10.33 0.94
CA ARG A 38 30.39 -11.41 -0.02
C ARG A 38 29.59 -11.21 -1.30
N THR A 39 30.25 -11.33 -2.44
CA THR A 39 29.61 -11.39 -3.76
C THR A 39 29.56 -12.85 -4.23
N VAL A 40 28.48 -13.24 -4.91
CA VAL A 40 28.35 -14.56 -5.56
C VAL A 40 28.31 -14.40 -7.09
N GLY A 41 28.87 -15.37 -7.81
CA GLY A 41 29.26 -15.19 -9.22
C GLY A 41 28.12 -15.21 -10.25
N TYR A 42 26.98 -15.84 -9.93
CA TYR A 42 25.85 -15.98 -10.85
C TYR A 42 24.56 -15.48 -10.17
N GLY A 43 23.66 -16.39 -9.76
CA GLY A 43 22.44 -16.09 -9.01
C GLY A 43 22.63 -15.92 -7.49
N GLY A 44 21.68 -15.22 -6.87
CA GLY A 44 21.56 -15.10 -5.41
C GLY A 44 20.13 -15.31 -4.97
N TYR A 45 19.92 -16.14 -3.95
CA TYR A 45 18.60 -16.41 -3.37
C TYR A 45 18.51 -15.83 -1.96
N LEU A 46 17.37 -15.21 -1.66
CA LEU A 46 16.99 -14.72 -0.34
C LEU A 46 15.66 -15.35 0.07
N LEU A 47 15.59 -15.92 1.27
CA LEU A 47 14.32 -16.23 1.92
C LEU A 47 13.88 -14.99 2.72
N VAL A 48 12.64 -14.52 2.50
CA VAL A 48 12.02 -13.40 3.20
C VAL A 48 11.02 -13.97 4.22
N GLU A 49 11.31 -13.74 5.50
CA GLU A 49 10.52 -14.20 6.65
C GLU A 49 9.80 -13.02 7.34
N GLU A 50 8.71 -13.30 8.05
CA GLU A 50 7.96 -12.28 8.81
C GLU A 50 8.87 -11.53 9.79
N GLY A 51 8.80 -10.20 9.78
CA GLY A 51 9.59 -9.35 10.68
C GLY A 51 11.02 -9.04 10.20
N MET A 52 11.41 -9.49 9.00
CA MET A 52 12.64 -9.00 8.35
C MET A 52 12.58 -7.48 8.09
N ASN A 53 13.75 -6.87 7.93
CA ASN A 53 13.90 -5.41 7.76
C ASN A 53 14.83 -5.06 6.58
N ARG A 54 14.84 -3.77 6.19
CA ARG A 54 15.58 -3.29 5.01
C ARG A 54 17.08 -3.55 5.07
N GLN A 55 17.68 -3.46 6.26
CA GLN A 55 19.10 -3.80 6.48
C GLN A 55 19.40 -5.30 6.32
N GLN A 56 18.38 -6.16 6.35
CA GLN A 56 18.51 -7.59 6.08
C GLN A 56 18.19 -7.94 4.61
N VAL A 57 17.15 -7.34 4.03
CA VAL A 57 16.79 -7.55 2.62
C VAL A 57 17.91 -7.04 1.68
N TYR A 58 18.42 -5.83 1.93
CA TYR A 58 19.45 -5.19 1.09
C TYR A 58 20.69 -6.08 0.81
N PRO A 59 21.44 -6.61 1.81
CA PRO A 59 22.57 -7.50 1.53
C PRO A 59 22.18 -8.89 1.02
N GLY A 60 20.89 -9.25 1.05
CA GLY A 60 20.35 -10.44 0.40
C GLY A 60 20.17 -10.24 -1.10
N LEU A 61 19.62 -9.09 -1.52
CA LEU A 61 19.27 -8.77 -2.91
C LEU A 61 20.34 -8.00 -3.70
N THR A 62 21.49 -7.66 -3.10
CA THR A 62 22.60 -6.92 -3.76
C THR A 62 23.89 -7.73 -3.91
N ARG A 63 23.85 -9.04 -3.67
CA ARG A 63 25.06 -9.88 -3.54
C ARG A 63 25.48 -10.63 -4.80
N ALA A 64 24.58 -10.84 -5.76
CA ALA A 64 24.82 -11.66 -6.94
C ALA A 64 25.06 -10.83 -8.20
N GLN A 65 25.77 -11.39 -9.18
CA GLN A 65 26.21 -10.67 -10.38
C GLN A 65 25.27 -10.78 -11.59
N ARG A 66 24.43 -11.84 -11.69
CA ARG A 66 23.42 -11.97 -12.76
C ARG A 66 22.02 -11.51 -12.31
N TYR A 67 21.47 -12.15 -11.27
CA TYR A 67 20.16 -11.85 -10.70
C TYR A 67 20.13 -12.13 -9.19
N ASN A 68 19.21 -11.50 -8.47
CA ASN A 68 18.93 -11.80 -7.08
C ASN A 68 17.41 -12.08 -6.95
N ARG A 69 17.01 -13.28 -6.52
CA ARG A 69 15.61 -13.71 -6.38
C ARG A 69 15.23 -13.80 -4.89
N ALA A 70 14.14 -13.15 -4.53
CA ALA A 70 13.47 -13.37 -3.24
C ALA A 70 12.49 -14.54 -3.36
N PHE A 71 12.35 -15.30 -2.28
CA PHE A 71 11.22 -16.18 -2.02
C PHE A 71 10.62 -15.77 -0.68
N ALA A 72 9.33 -15.49 -0.62
CA ALA A 72 8.66 -15.12 0.63
C ALA A 72 8.01 -16.33 1.30
N ALA A 73 8.01 -16.35 2.63
CA ALA A 73 7.27 -17.33 3.42
C ALA A 73 5.79 -16.88 3.57
N CYS A 74 5.06 -16.85 2.45
CA CYS A 74 3.72 -16.26 2.31
C CYS A 74 2.68 -16.80 3.32
N GLN A 75 2.56 -18.13 3.40
CA GLN A 75 1.63 -18.81 4.28
C GLN A 75 2.37 -19.49 5.44
N VAL A 76 1.99 -19.18 6.68
CA VAL A 76 2.48 -19.92 7.85
C VAL A 76 1.38 -20.06 8.92
N PRO A 77 0.97 -21.30 9.27
CA PRO A 77 -0.15 -21.53 10.19
C PRO A 77 0.15 -21.06 11.63
N ALA A 78 -0.92 -20.80 12.37
CA ALA A 78 -0.88 -20.50 13.81
C ALA A 78 -0.47 -21.74 14.64
N ASP A 79 0.27 -21.54 15.73
CA ASP A 79 0.74 -22.61 16.63
C ASP A 79 0.72 -22.19 18.12
N GLU A 80 1.45 -22.90 19.00
CA GLU A 80 1.55 -22.51 20.42
C GLU A 80 2.36 -21.20 20.66
N HIS A 81 2.96 -20.61 19.62
CA HIS A 81 3.87 -19.47 19.68
C HIS A 81 3.47 -18.30 18.77
N ARG A 82 2.84 -18.52 17.59
CA ARG A 82 2.15 -17.50 16.78
C ARG A 82 0.64 -17.67 16.90
N LEU A 83 -0.05 -16.65 17.44
CA LEU A 83 -1.50 -16.68 17.74
C LEU A 83 -2.42 -16.44 16.53
N GLN A 84 -1.86 -16.01 15.41
CA GLN A 84 -2.53 -15.76 14.14
C GLN A 84 -1.78 -16.55 13.05
N SER A 85 -2.46 -16.92 11.97
CA SER A 85 -1.77 -17.35 10.75
C SER A 85 -1.14 -16.13 10.08
N LEU A 86 0.01 -16.34 9.44
CA LEU A 86 0.46 -15.46 8.36
C LEU A 86 -0.18 -15.98 7.06
N ASP A 87 -0.80 -15.07 6.34
CA ASP A 87 -1.43 -15.30 5.04
C ASP A 87 -1.29 -13.96 4.30
N GLN A 88 -0.15 -13.79 3.65
CA GLN A 88 0.28 -12.59 2.92
C GLN A 88 1.07 -13.03 1.71
N ASP A 89 0.99 -12.28 0.61
CA ASP A 89 1.70 -12.57 -0.62
C ASP A 89 3.20 -12.21 -0.57
N ALA A 90 3.91 -12.51 -1.66
CA ALA A 90 5.35 -12.30 -1.73
C ALA A 90 5.77 -10.83 -1.83
N MET A 91 4.95 -9.97 -2.44
CA MET A 91 5.22 -8.55 -2.60
C MET A 91 4.93 -7.76 -1.33
N SER A 92 3.79 -7.97 -0.67
CA SER A 92 3.50 -7.43 0.67
C SER A 92 4.55 -7.85 1.70
N MET A 93 4.99 -9.12 1.66
CA MET A 93 6.07 -9.60 2.55
C MET A 93 7.42 -8.92 2.28
N LEU A 94 7.74 -8.63 1.02
CA LEU A 94 8.94 -7.90 0.63
C LEU A 94 8.83 -6.40 0.96
N GLN A 95 7.71 -5.77 0.65
CA GLN A 95 7.38 -4.38 0.94
C GLN A 95 7.42 -4.12 2.45
N ALA A 96 6.68 -4.90 3.25
CA ALA A 96 6.69 -4.79 4.69
C ALA A 96 8.08 -5.09 5.31
N ALA A 97 8.99 -5.73 4.59
CA ALA A 97 10.40 -5.87 4.99
C ALA A 97 11.28 -4.70 4.53
N ILE A 98 10.96 -4.00 3.43
CA ILE A 98 11.67 -2.80 2.95
C ILE A 98 11.24 -1.54 3.71
N GLU A 99 9.95 -1.41 4.04
CA GLU A 99 9.39 -0.33 4.87
C GLU A 99 9.87 -0.43 6.32
N ARG A 100 9.99 -1.66 6.86
CA ARG A 100 10.45 -1.89 8.23
C ARG A 100 11.91 -1.48 8.37
N ASP A 101 12.13 -0.34 9.02
CA ASP A 101 13.46 0.07 9.42
C ASP A 101 13.97 -0.77 10.60
N GLY A 102 15.08 -1.47 10.40
CA GLY A 102 15.81 -2.18 11.45
C GLY A 102 16.84 -1.31 12.19
N GLY A 103 16.88 0.00 11.91
CA GLY A 103 17.74 0.95 12.59
C GLY A 103 17.28 1.23 14.02
N GLU A 104 18.07 0.84 15.03
CA GLU A 104 17.84 1.27 16.41
C GLU A 104 18.01 2.80 16.52
N LEU A 105 16.92 3.52 16.79
CA LEU A 105 16.94 4.96 17.00
C LEU A 105 17.83 5.34 18.19
N SER A 106 18.47 6.52 18.10
CA SER A 106 19.19 7.04 19.26
C SER A 106 18.19 7.46 20.35
N ALA A 107 18.52 7.22 21.62
CA ALA A 107 17.65 7.59 22.75
C ALA A 107 17.38 9.11 22.92
N LEU A 108 18.00 9.96 22.08
CA LEU A 108 17.68 11.40 21.96
C LEU A 108 16.77 11.71 20.78
N GLN A 109 16.71 10.83 19.78
CA GLN A 109 15.82 10.89 18.64
C GLN A 109 14.45 10.32 19.01
N GLU A 110 14.40 9.12 19.59
CA GLU A 110 13.23 8.51 20.24
C GLU A 110 12.48 9.52 21.14
N LEU A 111 13.22 10.26 21.97
CA LEU A 111 12.65 11.27 22.87
C LEU A 111 12.03 12.46 22.11
N ARG A 112 12.58 12.86 20.96
CA ARG A 112 12.05 13.96 20.15
C ARG A 112 10.84 13.53 19.34
N GLU A 113 10.90 12.37 18.71
CA GLU A 113 9.80 11.82 17.91
C GLU A 113 8.60 11.50 18.81
N SER A 114 8.83 10.92 20.00
CA SER A 114 7.78 10.76 21.02
C SER A 114 7.24 12.08 21.60
N GLN A 115 7.94 13.22 21.42
CA GLN A 115 7.45 14.54 21.83
C GLN A 115 6.69 15.23 20.71
N ASP A 116 7.21 15.23 19.48
CA ASP A 116 6.56 15.80 18.31
C ASP A 116 5.27 15.04 17.98
N TRP A 117 5.24 13.71 18.13
CA TRP A 117 4.02 12.90 18.07
C TRP A 117 3.01 13.22 19.18
N ALA A 118 3.46 13.49 20.41
CA ALA A 118 2.56 13.87 21.51
C ALA A 118 1.95 15.28 21.33
N GLU A 119 2.45 16.05 20.37
CA GLU A 119 1.98 17.38 19.98
C GLU A 119 1.40 17.40 18.55
N SER A 120 1.24 16.23 17.89
CA SER A 120 0.72 16.09 16.53
C SER A 120 -0.81 15.97 16.49
N ILE A 121 -1.41 16.33 15.36
CA ILE A 121 -2.86 16.26 15.14
C ILE A 121 -3.37 14.80 15.20
N PRO A 122 -2.70 13.78 14.64
CA PRO A 122 -3.03 12.36 14.86
C PRO A 122 -3.17 11.92 16.32
N ALA A 123 -2.41 12.50 17.25
CA ALA A 123 -2.48 12.16 18.67
C ALA A 123 -3.59 12.91 19.41
N LEU A 124 -3.92 14.14 18.97
CA LEU A 124 -4.85 15.05 19.64
C LEU A 124 -6.30 14.93 19.12
N GLU A 125 -6.48 14.72 17.82
CA GLU A 125 -7.79 14.67 17.16
C GLU A 125 -8.68 13.52 17.67
N PRO A 126 -8.17 12.30 17.94
CA PRO A 126 -9.03 11.22 18.46
C PRO A 126 -9.62 11.53 19.83
N GLU A 127 -8.84 12.12 20.76
CA GLU A 127 -9.33 12.52 22.08
C GLU A 127 -10.35 13.68 21.97
N TRP A 128 -10.10 14.64 21.06
CA TRP A 128 -11.04 15.73 20.77
C TRP A 128 -12.36 15.20 20.20
N ARG A 129 -12.29 14.30 19.22
CA ARG A 129 -13.44 13.70 18.52
C ARG A 129 -14.33 12.89 19.46
N ASP A 130 -13.76 12.19 20.43
CA ASP A 130 -14.53 11.48 21.47
C ASP A 130 -15.42 12.46 22.26
N TYR A 131 -14.87 13.59 22.73
CA TYR A 131 -15.63 14.62 23.44
C TYR A 131 -16.73 15.25 22.56
N VAL A 132 -16.43 15.56 21.30
CA VAL A 132 -17.42 16.13 20.35
C VAL A 132 -18.54 15.12 20.04
N THR A 133 -18.19 13.85 19.84
CA THR A 133 -19.14 12.76 19.54
C THR A 133 -20.05 12.46 20.74
N GLU A 134 -19.48 12.40 21.95
CA GLU A 134 -20.27 12.22 23.17
C GLU A 134 -21.18 13.43 23.45
N HIS A 135 -20.69 14.67 23.29
CA HIS A 135 -21.52 15.87 23.42
C HIS A 135 -22.71 15.85 22.44
N THR A 136 -22.45 15.58 21.15
CA THR A 136 -23.48 15.52 20.11
C THR A 136 -24.56 14.48 20.45
N ARG A 137 -24.16 13.29 20.91
CA ARG A 137 -25.09 12.24 21.38
C ARG A 137 -25.89 12.71 22.59
N ASN A 138 -25.23 13.26 23.61
CA ASN A 138 -25.87 13.69 24.86
C ASN A 138 -26.82 14.89 24.65
N GLN A 139 -26.58 15.70 23.62
CA GLN A 139 -27.48 16.75 23.16
C GLN A 139 -28.75 16.20 22.49
N TYR A 140 -28.61 15.21 21.59
CA TYR A 140 -29.70 14.79 20.70
C TYR A 140 -30.48 13.55 21.15
N GLU A 141 -29.89 12.60 21.87
CA GLU A 141 -30.61 11.41 22.36
C GLU A 141 -31.83 11.76 23.26
N PRO A 142 -31.74 12.72 24.21
CA PRO A 142 -32.89 13.13 25.01
C PRO A 142 -34.01 13.76 24.18
N MET A 143 -33.66 14.53 23.14
CA MET A 143 -34.63 15.17 22.25
C MET A 143 -35.36 14.15 21.37
N LEU A 144 -34.62 13.20 20.77
CA LEU A 144 -35.21 12.10 20.00
C LEU A 144 -36.19 11.29 20.87
N ARG A 145 -35.83 11.03 22.13
CA ARG A 145 -36.68 10.30 23.08
C ARG A 145 -37.93 11.08 23.51
N GLN A 146 -37.90 12.40 23.48
CA GLN A 146 -39.05 13.26 23.80
C GLN A 146 -39.98 13.49 22.60
N LEU A 147 -39.42 13.58 21.38
CA LEU A 147 -40.15 13.97 20.17
C LEU A 147 -40.73 12.77 19.40
N LEU A 148 -40.13 11.58 19.52
CA LEU A 148 -40.65 10.34 18.94
C LEU A 148 -41.65 9.66 19.89
N SER A 149 -42.52 8.81 19.34
CA SER A 149 -43.28 7.85 20.15
C SER A 149 -42.34 6.76 20.68
N GLU A 150 -42.70 6.14 21.80
CA GLU A 150 -41.95 5.04 22.42
C GLU A 150 -41.63 3.90 21.42
N ASP A 151 -42.52 3.61 20.46
CA ASP A 151 -42.30 2.56 19.46
C ASP A 151 -41.45 3.04 18.27
N HIS A 152 -41.54 4.31 17.87
CA HIS A 152 -40.60 4.88 16.88
C HIS A 152 -39.19 5.05 17.48
N TYR A 153 -39.08 5.35 18.78
CA TYR A 153 -37.80 5.38 19.49
C TYR A 153 -37.16 3.98 19.58
N LYS A 154 -37.96 2.92 19.78
CA LYS A 154 -37.47 1.54 19.69
C LYS A 154 -36.98 1.20 18.28
N LYS A 155 -37.73 1.54 17.22
CA LYS A 155 -37.26 1.36 15.83
C LYS A 155 -36.00 2.17 15.54
N LEU A 156 -35.87 3.39 16.06
CA LEU A 156 -34.65 4.21 15.99
C LEU A 156 -33.46 3.48 16.61
N ARG A 157 -33.62 2.93 17.83
CA ARG A 157 -32.59 2.15 18.55
C ARG A 157 -32.37 0.73 18.00
N GLN A 158 -33.12 0.30 16.98
CA GLN A 158 -32.95 -0.99 16.27
C GLN A 158 -32.17 -0.84 14.96
N GLY A 159 -32.27 0.32 14.29
CA GLY A 159 -31.28 0.76 13.30
C GLY A 159 -30.10 1.44 13.99
N ASP A 160 -29.37 2.29 13.25
CA ASP A 160 -28.30 3.11 13.81
C ASP A 160 -28.70 4.59 14.01
N PRO A 161 -28.87 5.07 15.27
CA PRO A 161 -29.05 6.49 15.57
C PRO A 161 -27.82 7.37 15.26
N SER A 162 -26.62 6.81 15.12
CA SER A 162 -25.39 7.61 14.92
C SER A 162 -25.43 8.41 13.62
N THR A 163 -26.02 7.84 12.56
CA THR A 163 -26.28 8.55 11.30
C THR A 163 -27.08 9.85 11.48
N VAL A 164 -28.03 9.89 12.43
CA VAL A 164 -28.84 11.08 12.73
C VAL A 164 -28.02 12.11 13.50
N TYR A 165 -27.24 11.68 14.51
CA TYR A 165 -26.33 12.58 15.24
C TYR A 165 -25.32 13.22 14.29
N ARG A 166 -24.79 12.42 13.36
CA ARG A 166 -23.86 12.87 12.33
C ARG A 166 -24.47 13.93 11.42
N LYS A 167 -25.63 13.69 10.81
CA LYS A 167 -26.28 14.69 9.94
C LYS A 167 -26.69 15.97 10.67
N LEU A 168 -26.97 15.89 11.97
CA LEU A 168 -27.22 17.08 12.80
C LEU A 168 -25.94 17.87 13.09
N ARG A 169 -24.81 17.18 13.32
CA ARG A 169 -23.47 17.79 13.48
C ARG A 169 -22.98 18.44 12.17
N GLU A 170 -23.23 17.80 11.05
CA GLU A 170 -23.01 18.29 9.68
C GLU A 170 -23.79 19.61 9.45
N ALA A 171 -25.07 19.64 9.83
CA ALA A 171 -25.89 20.86 9.80
C ALA A 171 -25.45 21.96 10.80
N GLU A 172 -24.94 21.59 11.97
CA GLU A 172 -24.37 22.55 12.94
C GLU A 172 -23.10 23.21 12.41
N LEU A 173 -22.22 22.46 11.74
CA LEU A 173 -21.03 23.01 11.07
C LEU A 173 -21.40 23.96 9.92
N ALA A 174 -22.49 23.68 9.21
CA ALA A 174 -23.08 24.59 8.23
C ALA A 174 -23.86 25.80 8.85
N GLY A 175 -23.81 25.99 10.17
CA GLY A 175 -24.39 27.15 10.87
C GLY A 175 -25.87 27.05 11.24
N HIS A 176 -26.53 25.91 11.00
CA HIS A 176 -27.94 25.72 11.39
C HIS A 176 -28.10 25.40 12.88
N ASP A 177 -29.24 25.83 13.47
CA ASP A 177 -29.65 25.30 14.78
C ASP A 177 -30.15 23.86 14.60
N GLY A 178 -29.27 22.89 14.82
CA GLY A 178 -29.56 21.46 14.70
C GLY A 178 -30.71 20.99 15.61
N LYS A 179 -30.96 21.64 16.76
CA LYS A 179 -32.12 21.35 17.63
C LYS A 179 -33.42 21.75 16.94
N ARG A 180 -33.43 22.88 16.22
CA ARG A 180 -34.54 23.31 15.36
C ARG A 180 -34.65 22.49 14.07
N VAL A 181 -33.55 22.06 13.46
CA VAL A 181 -33.55 21.14 12.30
C VAL A 181 -34.23 19.82 12.69
N LEU A 182 -33.78 19.17 13.77
CA LEU A 182 -34.37 17.93 14.28
C LEU A 182 -35.86 18.08 14.62
N ALA A 183 -36.23 19.18 15.30
CA ALA A 183 -37.63 19.43 15.66
C ALA A 183 -38.53 19.56 14.42
N SER A 184 -38.07 20.29 13.39
CA SER A 184 -38.79 20.39 12.11
C SER A 184 -38.84 19.06 11.37
N ALA A 185 -37.75 18.27 11.35
CA ALA A 185 -37.70 16.97 10.68
C ALA A 185 -38.72 15.98 11.27
N ILE A 186 -38.81 15.89 12.60
CA ILE A 186 -39.81 15.03 13.24
C ILE A 186 -41.23 15.56 12.97
N ALA A 187 -41.44 16.88 13.04
CA ALA A 187 -42.75 17.51 12.85
C ALA A 187 -43.27 17.48 11.39
N MET A 188 -42.39 17.39 10.38
CA MET A 188 -42.71 17.57 8.95
C MET A 188 -43.96 16.80 8.49
N ARG A 189 -44.07 15.50 8.85
CA ARG A 189 -45.27 14.67 8.61
C ARG A 189 -45.48 13.68 9.75
N PRO A 190 -46.73 13.35 10.13
CA PRO A 190 -47.01 12.29 11.10
C PRO A 190 -46.39 10.95 10.67
N MET A 191 -45.68 10.28 11.58
CA MET A 191 -45.08 8.96 11.35
C MET A 191 -46.07 7.80 11.58
N SER A 192 -47.35 8.10 11.82
CA SER A 192 -48.35 7.12 12.26
C SER A 192 -48.92 6.23 11.16
N TYR A 193 -48.88 6.69 9.90
CA TYR A 193 -49.31 5.89 8.74
C TYR A 193 -48.74 6.46 7.41
N PRO A 194 -48.05 5.65 6.58
CA PRO A 194 -47.47 4.35 6.94
C PRO A 194 -46.49 4.49 8.11
N VAL A 195 -46.39 3.45 8.94
CA VAL A 195 -45.39 3.41 10.02
C VAL A 195 -44.03 3.13 9.38
N PRO A 196 -42.99 3.95 9.59
CA PRO A 196 -41.68 3.75 8.97
C PRO A 196 -41.01 2.47 9.48
N ASP A 197 -40.34 1.75 8.59
CA ASP A 197 -39.56 0.55 8.95
C ASP A 197 -38.12 0.88 9.35
N ASN A 198 -37.48 1.81 8.64
CA ASN A 198 -36.21 2.40 9.04
C ASN A 198 -36.44 3.84 9.51
N VAL A 199 -36.42 4.07 10.84
CA VAL A 199 -36.60 5.41 11.43
C VAL A 199 -35.38 6.31 11.23
N PRO A 200 -34.12 5.86 11.43
CA PRO A 200 -32.94 6.67 11.13
C PRO A 200 -32.94 7.22 9.69
N SER A 201 -33.10 6.37 8.68
CA SER A 201 -33.13 6.81 7.27
C SER A 201 -34.28 7.77 6.96
N LEU A 202 -35.47 7.58 7.57
CA LEU A 202 -36.55 8.56 7.43
C LEU A 202 -36.18 9.92 8.06
N VAL A 203 -35.57 9.93 9.25
CA VAL A 203 -35.18 11.19 9.90
C VAL A 203 -34.06 11.87 9.11
N ASN A 204 -33.08 11.12 8.60
CA ASN A 204 -32.01 11.62 7.74
C ASN A 204 -32.56 12.28 6.48
N TRP A 205 -33.38 11.56 5.68
CA TRP A 205 -34.02 12.11 4.48
C TRP A 205 -34.84 13.38 4.79
N ARG A 206 -35.52 13.43 5.94
CA ARG A 206 -36.26 14.63 6.36
C ARG A 206 -35.39 15.79 6.84
N ILE A 207 -34.18 15.53 7.34
CA ILE A 207 -33.20 16.57 7.63
C ILE A 207 -32.76 17.17 6.30
N ASP A 208 -32.38 16.33 5.34
CA ASP A 208 -31.91 16.75 4.01
C ASP A 208 -32.98 17.61 3.31
N THR A 209 -34.22 17.11 3.17
CA THR A 209 -35.39 17.85 2.64
C THR A 209 -35.80 19.11 3.45
N ILE A 210 -35.16 19.38 4.58
CA ILE A 210 -35.32 20.64 5.34
C ILE A 210 -34.15 21.59 5.14
N LEU A 211 -32.97 21.09 4.80
CA LEU A 211 -31.79 21.90 4.53
C LEU A 211 -31.86 22.52 3.12
N ASP A 212 -32.37 21.78 2.12
CA ASP A 212 -32.55 22.22 0.73
C ASP A 212 -33.10 23.66 0.58
N ASP A 213 -34.14 24.01 1.34
CA ASP A 213 -34.85 25.29 1.29
C ASP A 213 -34.50 26.25 2.47
N ARG A 214 -33.54 25.90 3.35
CA ARG A 214 -33.33 26.59 4.62
C ARG A 214 -32.05 27.42 4.65
N THR A 215 -32.21 28.71 4.92
CA THR A 215 -31.09 29.58 5.31
C THR A 215 -30.52 29.17 6.68
N PRO A 216 -29.18 29.11 6.85
CA PRO A 216 -28.54 28.99 8.16
C PRO A 216 -29.01 30.04 9.17
N GLU A 217 -29.00 29.67 10.45
CA GLU A 217 -29.35 30.59 11.55
C GLU A 217 -28.16 31.42 12.03
N ASN A 218 -26.94 30.94 11.80
CA ASN A 218 -25.66 31.55 12.16
C ASN A 218 -24.72 31.49 10.94
N GLU A 219 -23.54 32.09 11.05
CA GLU A 219 -22.45 31.84 10.12
C GLU A 219 -21.95 30.37 10.26
N PRO A 220 -21.48 29.71 9.18
CA PRO A 220 -20.85 28.40 9.27
C PRO A 220 -19.61 28.39 10.19
N ALA A 221 -19.23 27.21 10.68
CA ALA A 221 -18.00 27.03 11.45
C ALA A 221 -16.77 27.35 10.59
N GLY A 222 -15.83 28.10 11.18
CA GLY A 222 -14.55 28.43 10.56
C GLY A 222 -13.63 27.22 10.40
N HIS A 223 -12.52 27.43 9.68
CA HIS A 223 -11.58 26.37 9.27
C HIS A 223 -10.62 25.91 10.38
N SER A 224 -10.58 26.58 11.54
CA SER A 224 -9.80 26.16 12.70
C SER A 224 -10.42 24.93 13.41
N TRP A 225 -9.68 24.25 14.28
CA TRP A 225 -10.26 23.27 15.20
C TRP A 225 -11.09 23.96 16.28
N CYS A 226 -10.70 25.17 16.69
CA CYS A 226 -11.41 25.97 17.69
C CYS A 226 -12.83 26.33 17.24
N ASP A 227 -13.02 26.83 16.01
CA ASP A 227 -14.32 27.23 15.48
C ASP A 227 -15.28 26.04 15.31
N ARG A 228 -14.73 24.87 14.96
CA ARG A 228 -15.49 23.62 14.83
C ARG A 228 -15.85 22.99 16.18
N THR A 229 -15.26 23.43 17.30
CA THR A 229 -15.49 22.86 18.63
C THR A 229 -16.78 23.41 19.26
N PRO A 230 -17.80 22.57 19.54
CA PRO A 230 -19.09 23.03 20.08
C PRO A 230 -18.98 23.54 21.54
N GLU A 231 -20.00 24.27 22.01
CA GLU A 231 -20.09 24.75 23.40
C GLU A 231 -20.39 23.63 24.42
N ILE A 232 -19.40 22.76 24.65
CA ILE A 232 -19.47 21.72 25.69
C ILE A 232 -19.34 22.38 27.09
N PRO A 233 -20.27 22.14 28.03
CA PRO A 233 -20.21 22.74 29.36
C PRO A 233 -19.31 21.96 30.34
N GLY A 234 -18.48 22.68 31.11
CA GLY A 234 -17.67 22.10 32.19
C GLY A 234 -16.31 21.56 31.72
N ILE A 235 -15.72 20.66 32.53
CA ILE A 235 -14.32 20.22 32.35
C ILE A 235 -14.10 19.54 30.99
N GLU A 236 -15.07 18.77 30.50
CA GLU A 236 -15.02 18.11 29.19
C GLU A 236 -14.83 19.15 28.05
N GLY A 237 -15.54 20.28 28.11
CA GLY A 237 -15.34 21.39 27.17
C GLY A 237 -14.10 22.23 27.40
N GLU A 238 -13.60 22.30 28.64
CA GLU A 238 -12.28 22.86 28.93
C GLU A 238 -11.13 21.98 28.43
N VAL A 239 -11.35 20.67 28.20
CA VAL A 239 -10.36 19.77 27.59
C VAL A 239 -10.48 19.80 26.07
N ALA A 240 -11.69 19.61 25.52
CA ALA A 240 -11.92 19.67 24.07
C ALA A 240 -11.41 20.98 23.45
N ARG A 241 -11.66 22.13 24.09
CA ARG A 241 -11.13 23.42 23.60
C ARG A 241 -9.60 23.47 23.64
N LYS A 242 -8.93 22.90 24.65
CA LYS A 242 -7.46 22.89 24.72
C LYS A 242 -6.82 21.95 23.70
N LEU A 243 -7.48 20.83 23.36
CA LEU A 243 -7.06 19.96 22.28
C LEU A 243 -7.18 20.68 20.93
N ALA A 244 -8.26 21.42 20.70
CA ALA A 244 -8.41 22.28 19.54
C ALA A 244 -7.36 23.41 19.47
N GLU A 245 -7.15 24.15 20.57
CA GLU A 245 -6.11 25.18 20.70
C GLU A 245 -4.71 24.61 20.40
N ALA A 246 -4.43 23.37 20.80
CA ALA A 246 -3.16 22.69 20.52
C ALA A 246 -3.04 22.24 19.05
N MET A 247 -4.10 21.70 18.44
CA MET A 247 -4.09 21.30 17.03
C MET A 247 -4.01 22.50 16.07
N ASP A 248 -4.60 23.65 16.40
CA ASP A 248 -4.42 24.88 15.64
C ASP A 248 -2.99 25.44 15.82
N ALA A 249 -2.43 25.42 17.04
CA ALA A 249 -1.02 25.78 17.25
C ALA A 249 -0.03 24.82 16.54
N ARG A 250 -0.39 23.53 16.36
CA ARG A 250 0.39 22.58 15.55
C ARG A 250 0.38 22.98 14.07
N ARG A 251 -0.76 23.44 13.53
CA ARG A 251 -0.85 23.97 12.16
C ARG A 251 0.07 25.18 11.96
N ASP A 252 0.08 26.14 12.88
CA ASP A 252 1.00 27.28 12.81
C ASP A 252 2.47 26.82 12.72
N VAL A 253 2.88 25.88 13.57
CA VAL A 253 4.25 25.32 13.59
C VAL A 253 4.58 24.52 12.32
N LEU A 254 3.62 23.80 11.73
CA LEU A 254 3.81 23.12 10.45
C LEU A 254 3.97 24.14 9.31
N GLY A 255 3.19 25.22 9.33
CA GLY A 255 3.29 26.33 8.39
C GLY A 255 4.66 27.02 8.40
N GLU A 256 5.16 27.37 9.59
CA GLU A 256 6.50 27.92 9.78
C GLU A 256 7.59 26.99 9.20
N ARG A 257 7.51 25.68 9.45
CA ARG A 257 8.46 24.67 8.92
C ARG A 257 8.45 24.61 7.39
N LEU A 258 7.27 24.55 6.77
CA LEU A 258 7.15 24.48 5.30
C LEU A 258 7.64 25.77 4.61
N ALA A 259 7.64 26.91 5.30
CA ALA A 259 8.17 28.15 4.76
C ALA A 259 9.71 28.32 4.97
N GLU A 260 10.38 27.31 5.55
CA GLU A 260 11.85 27.14 5.49
C GLU A 260 12.26 26.19 4.34
N GLU A 261 11.58 25.04 4.22
CA GLU A 261 11.84 24.03 3.17
C GLU A 261 10.51 23.64 2.45
N PRO A 262 10.05 24.43 1.46
CA PRO A 262 8.74 24.22 0.82
C PRO A 262 8.71 23.01 -0.13
N PRO A 263 7.78 22.05 0.04
CA PRO A 263 7.62 20.91 -0.84
C PRO A 263 6.93 21.30 -2.16
N GLU A 264 7.04 20.42 -3.15
CA GLU A 264 6.52 20.63 -4.51
C GLU A 264 5.01 20.96 -4.53
N TRP A 265 4.16 20.20 -3.81
CA TRP A 265 2.73 20.48 -3.74
C TRP A 265 2.44 21.90 -3.23
N ALA A 266 3.23 22.40 -2.27
CA ALA A 266 3.02 23.73 -1.70
C ALA A 266 3.36 24.82 -2.72
N ILE A 267 4.43 24.64 -3.50
CA ILE A 267 4.80 25.56 -4.58
C ILE A 267 3.77 25.48 -5.73
N ARG A 268 3.32 24.27 -6.12
CA ARG A 268 2.36 24.04 -7.22
C ARG A 268 0.97 24.61 -6.93
N HIS A 269 0.54 24.67 -5.67
CA HIS A 269 -0.79 25.16 -5.29
C HIS A 269 -0.83 26.53 -4.61
N LEU A 270 0.11 26.85 -3.72
CA LEU A 270 0.15 28.12 -2.97
C LEU A 270 1.10 29.15 -3.61
N GLY A 271 1.86 28.76 -4.64
CA GLY A 271 2.92 29.57 -5.22
C GLY A 271 4.19 29.64 -4.35
N PRO A 272 5.23 30.35 -4.82
CA PRO A 272 6.47 30.51 -4.06
C PRO A 272 6.27 31.35 -2.79
N VAL A 273 6.99 31.01 -1.72
CA VAL A 273 6.93 31.68 -0.42
C VAL A 273 7.21 33.19 -0.56
N PRO A 274 6.29 34.09 -0.16
CA PRO A 274 6.47 35.54 -0.33
C PRO A 274 7.63 36.15 0.49
N GLU A 275 8.18 37.28 0.00
CA GLU A 275 9.14 38.11 0.75
C GLU A 275 8.45 39.12 1.71
N ASP A 276 7.19 39.50 1.47
CA ASP A 276 6.48 40.40 2.40
C ASP A 276 6.01 39.63 3.64
N VAL A 277 6.12 40.28 4.81
CA VAL A 277 5.85 39.67 6.12
C VAL A 277 4.36 39.35 6.32
N LEU A 278 3.44 40.07 5.68
CA LEU A 278 2.00 39.79 5.76
C LEU A 278 1.62 38.65 4.82
N ASP A 279 2.02 38.75 3.56
CA ASP A 279 1.73 37.74 2.53
C ASP A 279 2.35 36.38 2.90
N ARG A 280 3.57 36.38 3.46
CA ARG A 280 4.23 35.19 3.99
C ARG A 280 3.48 34.59 5.18
N ALA A 281 2.99 35.40 6.11
CA ALA A 281 2.21 34.92 7.26
C ALA A 281 0.79 34.44 6.88
N GLU A 282 0.32 34.72 5.67
CA GLU A 282 -0.87 34.12 5.08
C GLU A 282 -0.53 32.78 4.37
N TRP A 283 0.55 32.76 3.59
CA TRP A 283 1.11 31.52 2.99
C TRP A 283 1.41 30.47 4.06
N GLU A 284 2.08 30.84 5.15
CA GLU A 284 2.43 29.96 6.28
C GLU A 284 1.15 29.36 6.93
N ARG A 285 0.11 30.17 7.16
CA ARG A 285 -1.18 29.67 7.71
C ARG A 285 -1.87 28.71 6.76
N ASN A 286 -1.84 28.99 5.46
CA ASN A 286 -2.48 28.16 4.45
C ASN A 286 -1.75 26.82 4.30
N ALA A 287 -0.43 26.86 4.15
CA ALA A 287 0.44 25.68 4.13
C ALA A 287 0.28 24.84 5.39
N GLY A 288 0.28 25.46 6.58
CA GLY A 288 0.07 24.78 7.86
C GLY A 288 -1.31 24.16 8.03
N THR A 289 -2.35 24.73 7.41
CA THR A 289 -3.71 24.16 7.41
C THR A 289 -3.79 22.91 6.54
N VAL A 290 -3.11 22.90 5.39
CA VAL A 290 -3.02 21.76 4.47
C VAL A 290 -2.12 20.66 5.05
N GLU A 291 -0.94 21.01 5.56
CA GLU A 291 -0.03 20.05 6.17
C GLU A 291 -0.62 19.45 7.45
N GLY A 292 -1.41 20.20 8.21
CA GLY A 292 -2.16 19.65 9.33
C GLY A 292 -3.29 18.68 8.91
N TYR A 293 -3.72 18.68 7.66
CA TYR A 293 -4.59 17.64 7.09
C TYR A 293 -3.75 16.44 6.61
N ARG A 294 -2.63 16.69 5.92
CA ARG A 294 -1.68 15.65 5.48
C ARG A 294 -1.13 14.84 6.66
N GLU A 295 -0.75 15.50 7.75
CA GLU A 295 -0.30 14.89 9.00
C GLU A 295 -1.39 14.00 9.62
N LEU A 296 -2.64 14.48 9.69
CA LEU A 296 -3.76 13.74 10.27
C LEU A 296 -4.14 12.47 9.49
N TYR A 297 -3.99 12.49 8.16
CA TYR A 297 -4.38 11.38 7.28
C TYR A 297 -3.20 10.64 6.64
N ASN A 298 -1.97 10.86 7.13
CA ASN A 298 -0.73 10.22 6.68
C ASN A 298 -0.52 10.31 5.14
N ILE A 299 -0.70 11.51 4.58
CA ILE A 299 -0.54 11.77 3.14
C ILE A 299 0.94 12.12 2.87
N ASP A 300 1.78 11.09 2.78
CA ASP A 300 3.22 11.25 2.62
C ASP A 300 3.67 11.58 1.17
N ALA A 301 2.80 11.37 0.18
CA ALA A 301 3.11 11.62 -1.23
C ALA A 301 3.51 13.10 -1.49
N PRO A 302 4.60 13.37 -2.24
CA PRO A 302 5.20 14.71 -2.33
C PRO A 302 4.42 15.69 -3.22
N ASN A 303 3.65 15.17 -4.17
CA ASN A 303 2.82 15.91 -5.12
C ASN A 303 1.33 15.99 -4.71
N THR A 304 0.86 15.14 -3.79
CA THR A 304 -0.55 15.08 -3.37
C THR A 304 -0.85 16.04 -2.21
N ALA A 305 -1.53 17.16 -2.50
CA ALA A 305 -1.87 18.14 -1.46
C ALA A 305 -2.87 17.61 -0.41
N ILE A 306 -4.05 17.12 -0.81
CA ILE A 306 -5.12 16.69 0.14
C ILE A 306 -5.91 15.43 -0.29
N GLY A 307 -5.71 14.91 -1.50
CA GLY A 307 -6.49 13.77 -2.04
C GLY A 307 -7.95 14.10 -2.36
N ARG A 308 -8.69 13.09 -2.86
CA ARG A 308 -10.11 13.18 -3.26
C ARG A 308 -11.04 13.56 -2.09
N LEU A 309 -12.23 14.06 -2.42
CA LEU A 309 -13.24 14.48 -1.45
C LEU A 309 -13.71 13.33 -0.52
N PRO A 310 -13.59 13.43 0.83
CA PRO A 310 -13.95 12.33 1.73
C PRO A 310 -15.45 11.95 1.70
N ALA A 311 -15.70 10.65 1.82
CA ALA A 311 -17.02 10.02 1.67
C ALA A 311 -18.13 10.62 2.56
N LYS A 312 -19.40 10.44 2.13
CA LYS A 312 -20.65 11.01 2.66
C LYS A 312 -21.01 10.55 4.09
N GLY A 313 -20.11 10.81 5.03
CA GLY A 313 -20.25 10.49 6.44
C GLY A 313 -18.97 10.60 7.29
N ALA A 314 -17.83 10.95 6.71
CA ALA A 314 -16.64 11.27 7.49
C ALA A 314 -16.68 12.74 7.95
N VAL A 315 -17.68 13.17 8.74
CA VAL A 315 -18.02 14.61 8.92
C VAL A 315 -16.85 15.49 9.40
N GLU A 316 -16.11 15.10 10.44
CA GLU A 316 -14.98 15.92 10.91
C GLU A 316 -13.79 15.88 9.93
N GLN A 317 -13.63 14.79 9.17
CA GLN A 317 -12.64 14.66 8.09
C GLN A 317 -13.01 15.53 6.88
N ARG A 318 -14.29 15.56 6.48
CA ARG A 318 -14.80 16.46 5.44
C ARG A 318 -14.61 17.92 5.85
N ALA A 319 -14.95 18.28 7.09
CA ALA A 319 -14.70 19.63 7.60
C ALA A 319 -13.19 20.00 7.67
N ALA A 320 -12.31 19.01 7.86
CA ALA A 320 -10.86 19.20 7.79
C ALA A 320 -10.35 19.31 6.33
N TRP A 321 -10.91 18.52 5.40
CA TRP A 321 -10.61 18.58 3.97
C TRP A 321 -11.12 19.90 3.37
N GLU A 322 -12.34 20.32 3.70
CA GLU A 322 -12.93 21.59 3.26
C GLU A 322 -12.13 22.80 3.78
N ALA A 323 -11.57 22.71 5.00
CA ALA A 323 -10.61 23.68 5.52
C ALA A 323 -9.28 23.71 4.74
N ALA A 324 -8.71 22.54 4.43
CA ALA A 324 -7.46 22.44 3.67
C ALA A 324 -7.64 22.84 2.18
N HIS A 325 -8.74 22.44 1.55
CA HIS A 325 -9.13 22.85 0.21
C HIS A 325 -9.34 24.36 0.11
N SER A 326 -10.01 24.98 1.08
CA SER A 326 -10.15 26.45 1.17
C SER A 326 -8.79 27.15 1.38
N ALA A 327 -7.85 26.50 2.10
CA ALA A 327 -6.50 27.02 2.31
C ALA A 327 -5.58 26.91 1.06
N LEU A 328 -5.81 25.92 0.18
CA LEU A 328 -5.22 25.90 -1.17
C LEU A 328 -5.76 27.04 -2.07
N GLY A 329 -6.82 27.73 -1.64
CA GLY A 329 -7.53 28.74 -2.42
C GLY A 329 -8.38 28.11 -3.53
N ARG A 330 -8.66 28.89 -4.57
CA ARG A 330 -9.01 28.36 -5.88
C ARG A 330 -7.96 28.79 -6.87
N THR A 331 -7.40 27.83 -7.59
CA THR A 331 -6.63 28.10 -8.81
C THR A 331 -7.58 28.53 -9.94
N GLU A 332 -7.05 29.10 -11.04
CA GLU A 332 -7.91 29.64 -12.12
C GLU A 332 -8.71 28.52 -12.83
N GLU A 333 -8.18 27.30 -12.90
CA GLU A 333 -8.87 26.12 -13.41
C GLU A 333 -9.99 25.68 -12.44
N GLN A 334 -9.78 25.77 -11.12
CA GLN A 334 -10.82 25.49 -10.12
C GLN A 334 -11.92 26.56 -10.08
N GLU A 335 -11.59 27.84 -10.31
CA GLU A 335 -12.59 28.88 -10.55
C GLU A 335 -13.38 28.64 -11.84
N THR A 336 -12.75 28.06 -12.86
CA THR A 336 -13.38 27.70 -14.14
C THR A 336 -14.33 26.52 -13.95
N LEU A 337 -13.86 25.40 -13.40
CA LEU A 337 -14.69 24.22 -13.07
C LEU A 337 -15.90 24.57 -12.19
N ALA A 338 -15.72 25.45 -11.19
CA ALA A 338 -16.80 25.93 -10.33
C ALA A 338 -17.84 26.83 -11.05
N ARG A 339 -17.61 27.20 -12.31
CA ARG A 339 -18.53 27.93 -13.20
C ARG A 339 -19.05 27.06 -14.34
N THR A 340 -18.29 26.07 -14.79
CA THR A 340 -18.66 25.06 -15.80
C THR A 340 -19.94 24.32 -15.39
N SER A 341 -20.86 24.15 -16.34
CA SER A 341 -22.12 23.43 -16.18
C SER A 341 -21.95 21.92 -15.94
N ASP A 342 -22.93 21.29 -15.27
CA ASP A 342 -22.90 19.85 -14.96
C ASP A 342 -22.96 18.93 -16.19
N ALA A 343 -23.32 19.49 -17.36
CA ALA A 343 -23.29 18.81 -18.65
C ALA A 343 -21.87 18.80 -19.23
N ALA A 344 -21.20 19.96 -19.24
CA ALA A 344 -19.81 20.08 -19.67
C ALA A 344 -18.85 19.28 -18.75
N LEU A 345 -19.05 19.32 -17.44
CA LEU A 345 -18.27 18.50 -16.48
C LEU A 345 -18.37 16.99 -16.78
N ARG A 346 -19.59 16.49 -17.07
CA ARG A 346 -19.76 15.09 -17.49
C ARG A 346 -19.09 14.79 -18.82
N GLU A 347 -19.06 15.74 -19.75
CA GLU A 347 -18.39 15.52 -21.03
C GLU A 347 -16.85 15.53 -20.93
N MET A 348 -16.26 16.23 -19.95
CA MET A 348 -14.84 16.07 -19.59
C MET A 348 -14.55 14.63 -19.12
N VAL A 349 -15.45 14.07 -18.31
CA VAL A 349 -15.39 12.69 -17.81
C VAL A 349 -15.57 11.67 -18.93
N ASN A 350 -16.59 11.85 -19.78
CA ASN A 350 -16.84 11.02 -20.97
C ASN A 350 -15.67 11.07 -21.96
N ARG A 351 -14.97 12.22 -22.08
CA ARG A 351 -13.82 12.35 -22.98
C ARG A 351 -12.69 11.41 -22.59
N TYR A 352 -12.27 11.42 -21.32
CA TYR A 352 -11.19 10.55 -20.86
C TYR A 352 -11.56 9.05 -21.01
N GLN A 353 -12.82 8.66 -20.79
CA GLN A 353 -13.29 7.29 -21.02
C GLN A 353 -13.20 6.83 -22.50
N ARG A 354 -13.24 7.78 -23.45
CA ARG A 354 -13.00 7.49 -24.88
C ARG A 354 -11.53 7.53 -25.25
N GLU A 355 -10.66 7.95 -24.35
CA GLU A 355 -9.20 7.89 -24.49
C GLU A 355 -8.66 6.58 -23.85
N THR A 356 -9.30 6.06 -22.78
CA THR A 356 -8.99 4.72 -22.23
C THR A 356 -9.39 3.57 -23.14
N SER A 357 -10.44 3.71 -23.97
CA SER A 357 -10.85 2.67 -24.94
C SER A 357 -9.83 2.40 -26.07
N TRP A 358 -8.75 3.19 -26.16
CA TRP A 358 -7.63 2.99 -27.10
C TRP A 358 -6.28 2.80 -26.37
N ALA A 359 -6.29 2.60 -25.05
CA ALA A 359 -5.08 2.39 -24.27
C ALA A 359 -4.35 1.10 -24.71
N PRO A 360 -3.01 1.13 -24.92
CA PRO A 360 -2.23 -0.07 -25.16
C PRO A 360 -2.36 -1.08 -24.00
N ALA A 361 -2.30 -2.37 -24.31
CA ALA A 361 -2.52 -3.44 -23.33
C ALA A 361 -1.49 -3.41 -22.19
N HIS A 362 -1.92 -3.77 -20.97
CA HIS A 362 -1.03 -3.89 -19.82
C HIS A 362 -0.38 -5.28 -19.82
N MET A 363 0.92 -5.36 -20.09
CA MET A 363 1.64 -6.63 -20.26
C MET A 363 2.46 -7.05 -19.03
N GLY A 364 2.22 -6.45 -17.86
CA GLY A 364 3.07 -6.60 -16.68
C GLY A 364 3.23 -8.04 -16.18
N ALA A 365 2.20 -8.87 -16.32
CA ALA A 365 2.23 -10.27 -15.91
C ALA A 365 3.01 -11.15 -16.91
N GLU A 366 2.70 -11.03 -18.20
CA GLU A 366 3.30 -11.76 -19.31
C GLU A 366 4.79 -11.44 -19.47
N LEU A 367 5.14 -10.16 -19.30
CA LEU A 367 6.50 -9.63 -19.32
C LEU A 367 7.30 -10.12 -18.09
N SER A 368 6.66 -10.26 -16.92
CA SER A 368 7.24 -10.89 -15.73
C SER A 368 7.50 -12.38 -15.95
N GLU A 369 6.51 -13.14 -16.47
CA GLU A 369 6.67 -14.56 -16.76
C GLU A 369 7.77 -14.82 -17.79
N ALA A 370 7.78 -14.10 -18.92
CA ALA A 370 8.78 -14.28 -19.96
C ALA A 370 10.21 -13.98 -19.46
N ARG A 371 10.39 -12.93 -18.64
CA ARG A 371 11.66 -12.67 -17.94
C ARG A 371 12.04 -13.80 -16.97
N GLN A 372 11.09 -14.42 -16.28
CA GLN A 372 11.36 -15.63 -15.47
C GLN A 372 11.80 -16.82 -16.35
N MET A 373 11.15 -17.05 -17.50
CA MET A 373 11.50 -18.15 -18.40
C MET A 373 12.91 -17.99 -18.99
N VAL A 374 13.30 -16.78 -19.40
CA VAL A 374 14.68 -16.45 -19.80
C VAL A 374 15.67 -16.90 -18.72
N LEU A 375 15.45 -16.52 -17.45
CA LEU A 375 16.34 -16.90 -16.34
C LEU A 375 16.36 -18.42 -16.09
N ARG A 376 15.23 -19.12 -16.23
CA ARG A 376 15.17 -20.60 -16.10
C ARG A 376 15.97 -21.28 -17.22
N TYR A 377 15.88 -20.81 -18.46
CA TYR A 377 16.65 -21.40 -19.57
C TYR A 377 18.15 -21.06 -19.48
N GLU A 378 18.54 -19.86 -19.00
CA GLU A 378 19.96 -19.57 -18.69
C GLU A 378 20.51 -20.50 -17.60
N GLU A 379 19.76 -20.75 -16.52
CA GLU A 379 20.15 -21.73 -15.49
C GLU A 379 20.34 -23.14 -16.08
N LYS A 380 19.39 -23.62 -16.91
CA LYS A 380 19.48 -24.93 -17.55
C LYS A 380 20.66 -25.04 -18.52
N ALA A 381 20.92 -24.03 -19.35
CA ALA A 381 22.07 -23.99 -20.25
C ALA A 381 23.40 -24.12 -19.50
N ILE A 382 23.55 -23.37 -18.40
CA ILE A 382 24.75 -23.37 -17.56
C ILE A 382 24.95 -24.71 -16.84
N LEU A 383 23.87 -25.34 -16.36
CA LEU A 383 23.95 -26.67 -15.75
C LEU A 383 24.35 -27.74 -16.77
N ALA A 384 23.69 -27.79 -17.94
CA ALA A 384 24.02 -28.75 -19.00
C ALA A 384 25.49 -28.59 -19.47
N GLN A 385 25.98 -27.36 -19.63
CA GLN A 385 27.39 -27.13 -19.97
C GLN A 385 28.36 -27.48 -18.82
N ALA A 386 27.99 -27.24 -17.56
CA ALA A 386 28.82 -27.59 -16.41
C ALA A 386 28.94 -29.11 -16.20
N ASP A 387 27.89 -29.86 -16.52
CA ASP A 387 27.93 -31.33 -16.51
C ASP A 387 28.65 -31.89 -17.74
N ALA A 388 28.50 -31.26 -18.92
CA ALA A 388 29.30 -31.55 -20.10
C ALA A 388 30.82 -31.38 -19.83
N ASP A 389 31.22 -30.28 -19.18
CA ASP A 389 32.60 -30.01 -18.78
C ASP A 389 33.19 -31.07 -17.81
N GLN A 390 32.33 -31.79 -17.08
CA GLN A 390 32.70 -32.84 -16.13
C GLN A 390 32.61 -34.26 -16.71
N CYS A 391 31.93 -34.45 -17.84
CA CYS A 391 31.68 -35.76 -18.44
C CYS A 391 32.92 -36.34 -19.17
N GLU A 392 33.34 -37.55 -18.77
CA GLU A 392 34.47 -38.26 -19.40
C GLU A 392 34.08 -38.99 -20.70
N ASP A 393 32.82 -39.35 -20.91
CA ASP A 393 32.37 -39.99 -22.16
C ASP A 393 32.20 -38.96 -23.28
N ALA A 394 32.47 -39.36 -24.52
CA ALA A 394 32.47 -38.49 -25.68
C ALA A 394 31.12 -38.41 -26.42
N ALA A 395 30.20 -39.34 -26.17
CA ALA A 395 28.83 -39.29 -26.69
C ALA A 395 27.92 -38.54 -25.71
N GLU A 396 27.93 -38.92 -24.44
CA GLU A 396 27.15 -38.29 -23.36
C GLU A 396 27.46 -36.79 -23.24
N ARG A 397 28.75 -36.39 -23.30
CA ARG A 397 29.11 -34.97 -23.36
C ARG A 397 28.55 -34.26 -24.60
N ALA A 398 28.58 -34.89 -25.77
CA ALA A 398 28.10 -34.25 -27.01
C ALA A 398 26.57 -34.02 -27.01
N GLU A 399 25.85 -34.84 -26.25
CA GLU A 399 24.41 -34.70 -25.97
C GLU A 399 24.14 -33.56 -24.97
N LEU A 400 24.86 -33.52 -23.84
CA LEU A 400 24.80 -32.40 -22.88
C LEU A 400 25.19 -31.05 -23.51
N GLU A 401 26.24 -31.03 -24.35
CA GLU A 401 26.62 -29.88 -25.18
C GLU A 401 25.48 -29.46 -26.15
N ALA A 402 24.63 -30.39 -26.60
CA ALA A 402 23.49 -30.08 -27.48
C ALA A 402 22.28 -29.56 -26.70
N GLN A 403 21.99 -30.13 -25.52
CA GLN A 403 20.98 -29.61 -24.60
C GLN A 403 21.30 -28.18 -24.17
N ALA A 404 22.58 -27.89 -23.84
CA ALA A 404 23.03 -26.54 -23.51
C ALA A 404 22.70 -25.54 -24.63
N ARG A 405 23.03 -25.86 -25.89
CA ARG A 405 22.69 -25.03 -27.06
C ARG A 405 21.18 -24.86 -27.26
N GLY A 406 20.39 -25.92 -27.10
CA GLY A 406 18.93 -25.83 -27.18
C GLY A 406 18.33 -24.89 -26.14
N TYR A 407 18.90 -24.83 -24.94
CA TYR A 407 18.52 -23.83 -23.93
C TYR A 407 19.03 -22.42 -24.27
N GLU A 408 20.21 -22.25 -24.88
CA GLU A 408 20.67 -20.95 -25.41
C GLU A 408 19.75 -20.42 -26.53
N ASP A 409 19.29 -21.28 -27.44
CA ASP A 409 18.33 -20.92 -28.50
C ASP A 409 16.96 -20.50 -27.91
N LEU A 410 16.49 -21.21 -26.87
CA LEU A 410 15.26 -20.83 -26.13
C LEU A 410 15.40 -19.52 -25.35
N VAL A 411 16.58 -19.23 -24.78
CA VAL A 411 16.89 -17.91 -24.21
C VAL A 411 16.75 -16.83 -25.28
N GLY A 412 17.33 -17.03 -26.48
CA GLY A 412 17.21 -16.09 -27.59
C GLY A 412 15.77 -15.82 -28.01
N SER A 413 14.97 -16.88 -28.17
CA SER A 413 13.55 -16.78 -28.53
C SER A 413 12.72 -16.04 -27.47
N MET A 414 12.88 -16.37 -26.19
CA MET A 414 12.15 -15.70 -25.11
C MET A 414 12.62 -14.27 -24.89
N SER A 415 13.91 -13.96 -25.08
CA SER A 415 14.41 -12.57 -25.05
C SER A 415 13.78 -11.71 -26.14
N ALA A 416 13.66 -12.21 -27.37
CA ALA A 416 12.96 -11.48 -28.45
C ALA A 416 11.47 -11.24 -28.15
N ARG A 417 10.80 -12.17 -27.45
CA ARG A 417 9.42 -11.95 -26.94
C ARG A 417 9.38 -10.86 -25.87
N VAL A 418 10.33 -10.84 -24.93
CA VAL A 418 10.46 -9.78 -23.91
C VAL A 418 10.65 -8.42 -24.55
N GLU A 419 11.52 -8.28 -25.56
CA GLU A 419 11.74 -7.02 -26.29
C GLU A 419 10.45 -6.47 -26.95
N VAL A 420 9.55 -7.34 -27.42
CA VAL A 420 8.24 -6.93 -27.98
C VAL A 420 7.25 -6.50 -26.89
N MET A 421 7.21 -7.21 -25.75
CA MET A 421 6.33 -6.81 -24.64
C MET A 421 6.81 -5.52 -23.96
N GLU A 422 8.12 -5.29 -23.88
CA GLU A 422 8.70 -4.03 -23.39
C GLU A 422 8.31 -2.84 -24.29
N GLN A 423 8.18 -3.02 -25.61
CA GLN A 423 7.67 -1.96 -26.52
C GLN A 423 6.17 -1.65 -26.29
N ILE A 424 5.36 -2.64 -25.90
CA ILE A 424 3.93 -2.43 -25.58
C ILE A 424 3.80 -1.68 -24.25
N ASP A 425 4.64 -2.02 -23.27
CA ASP A 425 4.69 -1.35 -21.95
C ASP A 425 5.21 0.10 -22.06
N GLU A 426 6.21 0.35 -22.91
CA GLU A 426 6.68 1.69 -23.28
C GLU A 426 5.56 2.51 -23.97
N ALA A 427 4.85 1.92 -24.93
CA ALA A 427 3.72 2.57 -25.59
C ALA A 427 2.56 2.87 -24.60
N ARG A 428 2.30 1.98 -23.64
CA ARG A 428 1.30 2.20 -22.57
C ARG A 428 1.72 3.34 -21.63
N SER A 429 3.00 3.40 -21.30
CA SER A 429 3.58 4.47 -20.46
C SER A 429 3.46 5.83 -21.15
N ALA A 430 3.83 5.92 -22.43
CA ALA A 430 3.67 7.13 -23.23
C ALA A 430 2.20 7.58 -23.35
N TRP A 431 1.26 6.65 -23.56
CA TRP A 431 -0.19 6.94 -23.55
C TRP A 431 -0.67 7.50 -22.19
N TYR A 432 -0.14 6.99 -21.07
CA TYR A 432 -0.51 7.44 -19.72
C TYR A 432 0.01 8.85 -19.40
N GLU A 433 1.10 9.26 -20.02
CA GLU A 433 1.64 10.62 -20.00
C GLU A 433 0.86 11.55 -20.96
N GLU A 434 0.64 11.15 -22.22
CA GLU A 434 -0.10 11.96 -23.21
C GLU A 434 -1.54 12.26 -22.77
N THR A 435 -2.22 11.29 -22.14
CA THR A 435 -3.58 11.48 -21.61
C THR A 435 -3.63 12.20 -20.24
N ALA A 436 -2.49 12.53 -19.62
CA ALA A 436 -2.46 13.14 -18.29
C ALA A 436 -3.27 14.46 -18.16
N PRO A 437 -3.33 15.38 -19.16
CA PRO A 437 -4.17 16.57 -19.06
C PRO A 437 -5.67 16.25 -19.03
N ALA A 438 -6.13 15.31 -19.86
CA ALA A 438 -7.52 14.89 -19.91
C ALA A 438 -7.91 14.08 -18.65
N ARG A 439 -6.97 13.29 -18.12
CA ARG A 439 -7.09 12.55 -16.87
C ARG A 439 -7.20 13.46 -15.64
N GLU A 440 -6.26 14.40 -15.44
CA GLU A 440 -6.36 15.41 -14.36
C GLU A 440 -7.68 16.22 -14.47
N ALA A 441 -8.10 16.55 -15.69
CA ALA A 441 -9.34 17.29 -15.93
C ALA A 441 -10.61 16.47 -15.61
N ALA A 442 -10.65 15.18 -15.99
CA ALA A 442 -11.76 14.28 -15.69
C ALA A 442 -11.88 13.96 -14.19
N GLU A 443 -10.77 13.76 -13.47
CA GLU A 443 -10.78 13.58 -12.02
C GLU A 443 -11.29 14.84 -11.29
N ALA A 444 -10.82 16.02 -11.69
CA ALA A 444 -11.28 17.28 -11.09
C ALA A 444 -12.76 17.59 -11.41
N ALA A 445 -13.26 17.19 -12.59
CA ALA A 445 -14.67 17.29 -12.94
C ALA A 445 -15.56 16.36 -12.09
N ARG A 446 -15.06 15.17 -11.71
CA ARG A 446 -15.74 14.27 -10.75
C ARG A 446 -15.81 14.88 -9.36
N ASP A 447 -14.68 15.34 -8.81
CA ASP A 447 -14.63 16.03 -7.50
C ASP A 447 -15.54 17.28 -7.46
N GLU A 448 -15.73 17.99 -8.59
CA GLU A 448 -16.67 19.11 -8.73
C GLU A 448 -18.15 18.64 -8.70
N LEU A 449 -18.51 17.61 -9.48
CA LEU A 449 -19.86 17.02 -9.49
C LEU A 449 -20.23 16.45 -8.12
N ASP A 450 -19.33 15.71 -7.48
CA ASP A 450 -19.52 15.15 -6.13
C ASP A 450 -19.75 16.24 -5.08
N ARG A 451 -19.00 17.35 -5.15
CA ARG A 451 -19.16 18.50 -4.26
C ARG A 451 -20.47 19.26 -4.50
N ARG A 452 -21.02 19.24 -5.71
CA ARG A 452 -22.39 19.72 -6.02
C ARG A 452 -23.48 18.75 -5.53
N GLY A 453 -23.12 17.54 -5.12
CA GLY A 453 -24.05 16.49 -4.74
C GLY A 453 -24.63 15.71 -5.92
N HIS A 454 -24.00 15.81 -7.10
CA HIS A 454 -24.35 15.02 -8.26
C HIS A 454 -23.74 13.61 -8.14
N ASP A 455 -24.57 12.72 -7.62
CA ASP A 455 -24.27 11.34 -7.26
C ASP A 455 -24.12 10.45 -8.52
N ASP A 456 -23.10 10.69 -9.33
CA ASP A 456 -22.72 9.85 -10.48
C ASP A 456 -22.02 8.55 -9.99
N GLN A 457 -22.61 7.93 -8.96
CA GLN A 457 -22.16 6.73 -8.26
C GLN A 457 -21.91 5.57 -9.23
N ALA A 458 -22.73 5.42 -10.27
CA ALA A 458 -22.53 4.38 -11.30
C ALA A 458 -21.22 4.57 -12.10
N GLN A 459 -20.68 5.78 -12.14
CA GLN A 459 -19.38 6.07 -12.75
C GLN A 459 -18.25 5.90 -11.75
N GLN A 460 -18.43 6.33 -10.49
CA GLN A 460 -17.52 6.00 -9.39
C GLN A 460 -17.34 4.49 -9.26
N ASP A 461 -18.41 3.71 -9.25
CA ASP A 461 -18.41 2.25 -9.19
C ASP A 461 -17.69 1.63 -10.41
N ALA A 462 -17.69 2.30 -11.57
CA ALA A 462 -17.01 1.84 -12.79
C ALA A 462 -15.52 2.19 -12.81
N ASP A 463 -15.15 3.41 -12.40
CA ASP A 463 -13.76 3.83 -12.21
C ASP A 463 -13.11 3.08 -11.04
N GLU A 464 -13.85 2.83 -9.95
CA GLU A 464 -13.43 1.93 -8.88
C GLU A 464 -13.34 0.49 -9.40
N ALA A 465 -14.19 0.01 -10.30
CA ALA A 465 -14.05 -1.32 -10.93
C ALA A 465 -13.02 -1.37 -12.09
N GLU A 466 -12.38 -0.26 -12.47
CA GLU A 466 -11.25 -0.21 -13.41
C GLU A 466 -9.94 -0.03 -12.63
N GLN A 467 -9.92 0.83 -11.61
CA GLN A 467 -8.86 0.89 -10.60
C GLN A 467 -8.75 -0.42 -9.81
N GLN A 468 -9.87 -1.04 -9.44
CA GLN A 468 -9.90 -2.39 -8.86
C GLN A 468 -9.60 -3.46 -9.90
N ARG A 469 -9.74 -3.27 -11.22
CA ARG A 469 -9.19 -4.28 -12.17
C ARG A 469 -7.69 -4.10 -12.39
N GLY A 470 -7.15 -2.89 -12.27
CA GLY A 470 -5.70 -2.71 -12.10
C GLY A 470 -5.20 -3.33 -10.80
N GLN A 471 -5.85 -3.05 -9.67
CA GLN A 471 -5.46 -3.53 -8.36
C GLN A 471 -5.80 -5.01 -8.11
N GLU A 472 -6.83 -5.58 -8.74
CA GLU A 472 -7.10 -7.03 -8.75
C GLU A 472 -6.13 -7.74 -9.69
N LEU A 473 -5.61 -7.10 -10.75
CA LEU A 473 -4.47 -7.65 -11.48
C LEU A 473 -3.17 -7.56 -10.67
N ASP A 474 -2.98 -6.52 -9.85
CA ASP A 474 -1.88 -6.43 -8.88
C ASP A 474 -2.07 -7.38 -7.67
N GLU A 475 -3.32 -7.70 -7.27
CA GLU A 475 -3.66 -8.69 -6.23
C GLU A 475 -3.73 -10.13 -6.78
N GLU A 476 -3.93 -10.34 -8.08
CA GLU A 476 -3.85 -11.64 -8.78
C GLU A 476 -2.40 -11.96 -9.18
N LEU A 477 -1.56 -10.94 -9.48
CA LEU A 477 -0.09 -11.00 -9.42
C LEU A 477 0.44 -11.46 -8.05
N VAL A 478 -0.39 -11.33 -7.03
CA VAL A 478 -0.12 -11.66 -5.62
C VAL A 478 -0.65 -13.04 -5.23
N ALA A 479 -1.64 -13.55 -5.97
CA ALA A 479 -2.21 -14.88 -5.82
C ALA A 479 -1.59 -15.89 -6.82
N GLU A 480 -0.27 -16.12 -6.75
CA GLU A 480 0.37 -17.22 -7.50
C GLU A 480 -0.40 -18.54 -7.25
N PRO A 481 -1.04 -19.16 -8.27
CA PRO A 481 -1.51 -20.52 -8.13
C PRO A 481 -0.30 -21.42 -7.86
N GLU A 482 -0.41 -22.30 -6.85
CA GLU A 482 0.66 -23.22 -6.42
C GLU A 482 0.92 -24.30 -7.48
N TYR A 483 1.55 -23.90 -8.59
CA TYR A 483 2.09 -24.81 -9.59
C TYR A 483 3.32 -25.50 -9.01
N ASP A 484 3.17 -26.78 -8.73
CA ASP A 484 4.29 -27.69 -8.53
C ASP A 484 5.25 -27.55 -9.73
N LEU A 485 6.45 -27.02 -9.47
CA LEU A 485 7.39 -26.60 -10.52
C LEU A 485 7.98 -27.78 -11.30
N ASP A 486 7.83 -29.00 -10.77
CA ASP A 486 8.15 -30.27 -11.44
C ASP A 486 6.96 -30.81 -12.28
N GLN A 487 5.79 -30.15 -12.22
CA GLN A 487 4.55 -30.49 -12.94
C GLN A 487 3.87 -29.25 -13.56
N ALA A 488 4.64 -28.34 -14.16
CA ALA A 488 4.06 -27.35 -15.08
C ALA A 488 3.30 -28.08 -16.21
N PRO A 489 2.08 -27.67 -16.56
CA PRO A 489 1.36 -28.30 -17.66
C PRO A 489 2.09 -28.05 -18.98
N GLU A 490 2.09 -29.05 -19.86
CA GLU A 490 2.34 -28.83 -21.28
C GLU A 490 1.19 -27.98 -21.83
N MET A 491 1.38 -26.67 -21.79
CA MET A 491 0.45 -25.72 -22.38
C MET A 491 0.59 -25.82 -23.89
N ASP A 492 -0.45 -26.32 -24.54
CA ASP A 492 -0.47 -26.56 -25.98
C ASP A 492 -0.49 -25.20 -26.70
N TRP A 493 0.65 -24.77 -27.23
CA TRP A 493 0.81 -23.45 -27.88
C TRP A 493 0.27 -23.45 -29.32
N GLU A 494 -0.87 -24.12 -29.57
CA GLU A 494 -1.74 -23.79 -30.70
C GLU A 494 -2.29 -22.37 -30.50
N VAL A 495 -1.49 -21.39 -30.89
CA VAL A 495 -2.00 -20.09 -31.28
C VAL A 495 -2.83 -20.33 -32.54
N GLU A 496 -4.13 -20.63 -32.35
CA GLU A 496 -5.10 -20.49 -33.45
C GLU A 496 -4.87 -19.11 -34.07
N GLY A 497 -4.79 -19.09 -35.41
CA GLY A 497 -4.55 -17.87 -36.17
C GLY A 497 -5.76 -16.94 -36.16
N GLU A 498 -6.19 -16.49 -34.98
CA GLU A 498 -7.17 -15.44 -34.80
C GLU A 498 -6.64 -14.16 -35.47
N THR A 499 -7.19 -13.90 -36.64
CA THR A 499 -6.87 -12.76 -37.49
C THR A 499 -7.01 -11.46 -36.71
N LEU A 500 -5.97 -10.61 -36.75
CA LEU A 500 -5.94 -9.23 -36.24
C LEU A 500 -6.87 -8.25 -37.02
N ASP A 501 -7.97 -8.76 -37.57
CA ASP A 501 -9.07 -8.04 -38.22
C ASP A 501 -10.31 -7.87 -37.31
N GLN A 502 -10.36 -8.53 -36.15
CA GLN A 502 -11.43 -8.37 -35.17
C GLN A 502 -11.13 -7.22 -34.19
N VAL A 503 -11.18 -5.99 -34.71
CA VAL A 503 -11.57 -4.84 -33.87
C VAL A 503 -12.95 -5.18 -33.31
N PRO A 504 -13.16 -5.23 -31.98
CA PRO A 504 -14.48 -5.53 -31.45
C PRO A 504 -15.45 -4.41 -31.86
N ASP A 505 -16.58 -4.77 -32.48
CA ASP A 505 -17.66 -3.81 -32.82
C ASP A 505 -18.39 -3.45 -31.52
N VAL A 506 -17.71 -2.72 -30.63
CA VAL A 506 -18.26 -2.09 -29.42
C VAL A 506 -19.10 -0.89 -29.83
N ARG A 507 -20.12 -1.19 -30.64
CA ARG A 507 -21.39 -0.49 -30.66
C ARG A 507 -22.27 -1.05 -29.55
N ASP A 508 -21.78 -0.92 -28.33
CA ASP A 508 -22.69 -0.43 -27.31
C ASP A 508 -23.24 0.90 -27.84
N GLU A 509 -24.56 0.99 -27.94
CA GLU A 509 -25.23 2.27 -28.17
C GLU A 509 -25.06 3.10 -26.90
N ALA A 510 -23.87 3.67 -26.70
CA ALA A 510 -23.63 4.76 -25.78
C ALA A 510 -24.71 5.81 -26.08
N GLU A 511 -25.68 5.95 -25.17
CA GLU A 511 -26.77 6.91 -25.32
C GLU A 511 -26.12 8.26 -25.53
N LEU A 512 -26.19 8.81 -26.75
CA LEU A 512 -25.46 10.04 -27.07
C LEU A 512 -25.84 11.10 -26.03
N ALA A 513 -24.84 11.48 -25.22
CA ALA A 513 -24.98 12.54 -24.24
C ALA A 513 -25.64 13.73 -24.96
N PRO A 514 -26.75 14.27 -24.41
CA PRO A 514 -27.61 15.19 -25.15
C PRO A 514 -26.77 16.34 -25.70
N GLU A 515 -26.81 16.55 -27.03
CA GLU A 515 -25.90 17.46 -27.74
C GLU A 515 -25.71 18.76 -26.95
N LEU A 516 -24.48 18.99 -26.46
CA LEU A 516 -24.16 20.17 -25.66
C LEU A 516 -24.61 21.42 -26.41
N THR A 517 -25.27 22.34 -25.70
CA THR A 517 -25.53 23.64 -26.30
C THR A 517 -24.21 24.34 -26.58
N TYR A 518 -24.22 25.28 -27.53
CA TYR A 518 -23.03 26.05 -27.90
C TYR A 518 -22.33 26.70 -26.69
N GLN A 519 -23.08 27.03 -25.63
CA GLN A 519 -22.53 27.61 -24.39
C GLN A 519 -21.82 26.54 -23.54
N GLU A 520 -22.41 25.36 -23.37
CA GLU A 520 -21.82 24.25 -22.62
C GLU A 520 -20.58 23.69 -23.35
N GLN A 521 -20.56 23.72 -24.68
CA GLN A 521 -19.36 23.42 -25.48
C GLN A 521 -18.27 24.50 -25.28
N GLU A 522 -18.63 25.78 -25.28
CA GLU A 522 -17.68 26.89 -25.04
C GLU A 522 -17.11 26.84 -23.60
N GLU A 523 -17.88 26.40 -22.61
CA GLU A 523 -17.41 26.12 -21.24
C GLU A 523 -16.47 24.90 -21.17
N LEU A 524 -16.78 23.82 -21.89
CA LEU A 524 -15.97 22.61 -21.99
C LEU A 524 -14.60 22.90 -22.62
N ASP A 525 -14.59 23.60 -23.75
CA ASP A 525 -13.38 23.97 -24.49
C ASP A 525 -12.47 24.86 -23.63
N GLN A 526 -13.04 25.79 -22.85
CA GLN A 526 -12.29 26.65 -21.92
C GLN A 526 -11.70 25.87 -20.73
N ALA A 527 -12.48 24.97 -20.12
CA ALA A 527 -12.02 24.17 -18.98
C ALA A 527 -10.86 23.23 -19.37
N LEU A 528 -10.95 22.58 -20.53
CA LEU A 528 -9.89 21.71 -21.04
C LEU A 528 -8.63 22.48 -21.44
N ALA A 529 -8.77 23.63 -22.10
CA ALA A 529 -7.63 24.47 -22.49
C ALA A 529 -6.80 24.92 -21.28
N ALA A 530 -7.44 25.21 -20.14
CA ALA A 530 -6.74 25.58 -18.90
C ALA A 530 -5.87 24.43 -18.35
N TYR A 531 -6.35 23.18 -18.42
CA TYR A 531 -5.57 22.00 -18.03
C TYR A 531 -4.42 21.71 -19.01
N GLU A 532 -4.63 21.87 -20.32
CA GLU A 532 -3.58 21.76 -21.33
C GLU A 532 -2.47 22.82 -21.16
N GLU A 533 -2.83 24.07 -20.84
CA GLU A 533 -1.88 25.16 -20.60
C GLU A 533 -1.07 24.93 -19.31
N ARG A 534 -1.73 24.53 -18.22
CA ARG A 534 -1.07 24.12 -16.97
C ARG A 534 -0.10 22.97 -17.16
N TYR A 535 -0.48 21.93 -17.91
CA TYR A 535 0.40 20.78 -18.13
C TYR A 535 1.62 21.18 -18.97
N ARG A 536 1.45 22.02 -20.01
CA ARG A 536 2.56 22.62 -20.76
C ARG A 536 3.49 23.45 -19.86
N ALA A 537 2.92 24.26 -18.96
CA ALA A 537 3.70 25.07 -18.03
C ALA A 537 4.46 24.24 -16.98
N ALA A 538 4.00 23.02 -16.65
CA ALA A 538 4.76 22.08 -15.84
C ALA A 538 5.91 21.44 -16.64
N ALA A 539 5.65 20.99 -17.87
CA ALA A 539 6.67 20.41 -18.75
C ALA A 539 7.82 21.39 -19.07
N GLU A 540 7.52 22.68 -19.31
CA GLU A 540 8.53 23.73 -19.50
C GLU A 540 9.44 23.97 -18.27
N VAL A 541 9.13 23.42 -17.09
CA VAL A 541 9.96 23.49 -15.87
C VAL A 541 10.90 22.29 -15.73
N GLU A 542 10.57 21.14 -16.32
CA GLU A 542 11.42 19.92 -16.28
C GLU A 542 12.46 19.86 -17.41
N ASP A 543 12.46 20.84 -18.33
CA ASP A 543 13.22 20.84 -19.59
C ASP A 543 14.74 21.08 -19.41
N LEU A 544 15.41 20.14 -18.72
CA LEU A 544 16.86 20.03 -18.57
C LEU A 544 17.46 19.00 -19.54
N ASP A 545 17.57 19.42 -20.80
CA ASP A 545 18.50 18.86 -21.81
C ASP A 545 18.13 17.45 -22.35
N VAL A 546 16.90 17.28 -22.83
CA VAL A 546 16.37 16.03 -23.45
C VAL A 546 16.60 15.96 -24.98
N ASP A 547 17.55 16.74 -25.51
CA ASP A 547 17.80 16.96 -26.96
C ASP A 547 18.51 15.76 -27.66
N GLN A 548 18.30 14.52 -27.17
CA GLN A 548 18.97 13.29 -27.61
C GLN A 548 18.08 12.04 -27.75
N ALA A 549 16.75 12.17 -27.74
CA ALA A 549 15.87 11.08 -28.18
C ALA A 549 16.05 10.83 -29.71
N PRO A 550 16.41 9.61 -30.17
CA PRO A 550 16.54 9.33 -31.60
C PRO A 550 15.15 9.20 -32.24
N ALA A 551 14.91 9.92 -33.33
CA ALA A 551 13.65 9.80 -34.07
C ALA A 551 13.48 8.40 -34.68
N VAL A 552 12.40 7.71 -34.29
CA VAL A 552 12.05 6.38 -34.82
C VAL A 552 11.56 6.50 -36.26
N ASP A 553 12.34 5.96 -37.19
CA ASP A 553 11.96 5.83 -38.60
C ASP A 553 11.21 4.50 -38.80
N TRP A 554 9.90 4.58 -39.04
CA TRP A 554 9.01 3.43 -39.27
C TRP A 554 9.20 2.84 -40.69
N GLY A 555 10.44 2.59 -41.08
CA GLY A 555 10.82 2.01 -42.36
C GLY A 555 10.66 0.48 -42.39
N ASP A 556 10.08 -0.03 -43.49
CA ASP A 556 9.79 -1.45 -43.80
C ASP A 556 10.58 -2.49 -42.97
N VAL A 557 9.94 -3.11 -41.98
CA VAL A 557 10.50 -4.21 -41.19
C VAL A 557 10.67 -5.45 -42.09
N PRO A 558 11.90 -5.87 -42.48
CA PRO A 558 12.08 -6.90 -43.49
C PRO A 558 12.26 -8.27 -42.82
N GLY A 559 11.24 -9.14 -42.90
CA GLY A 559 11.36 -10.52 -42.41
C GLY A 559 10.08 -11.34 -42.34
N PHE A 560 8.90 -10.71 -42.39
CA PHE A 560 7.61 -11.41 -42.23
C PHE A 560 7.11 -12.00 -43.57
N ASP A 561 7.75 -13.07 -44.06
CA ASP A 561 7.29 -13.84 -45.22
C ASP A 561 7.66 -15.34 -45.09
N GLU A 562 6.79 -16.21 -45.61
CA GLU A 562 6.61 -17.65 -45.35
C GLU A 562 7.88 -18.53 -45.10
N SER A 563 8.15 -18.93 -43.84
CA SER A 563 8.96 -20.12 -43.43
C SER A 563 8.87 -20.36 -41.90
N ALA A 564 8.81 -21.59 -41.36
CA ALA A 564 8.71 -22.92 -41.97
C ALA A 564 8.03 -23.94 -41.02
N PRO A 565 7.16 -24.85 -41.52
CA PRO A 565 6.44 -25.84 -40.71
C PRO A 565 7.27 -27.11 -40.40
N GLU A 566 8.58 -27.10 -40.60
CA GLU A 566 9.46 -28.27 -40.38
C GLU A 566 10.06 -28.30 -38.96
N LEU A 567 9.69 -27.37 -38.07
CA LEU A 567 10.20 -27.28 -36.69
C LEU A 567 9.25 -27.92 -35.67
N ASP A 568 7.94 -27.79 -35.83
CA ASP A 568 6.96 -28.38 -34.91
C ASP A 568 6.99 -29.92 -34.93
N ASP A 569 7.13 -30.51 -36.14
CA ASP A 569 7.38 -31.95 -36.34
C ASP A 569 8.62 -32.46 -35.58
N VAL A 570 9.64 -31.60 -35.40
CA VAL A 570 10.90 -31.93 -34.68
C VAL A 570 10.74 -31.71 -33.19
N ALA A 571 10.02 -30.67 -32.75
CA ALA A 571 9.67 -30.45 -31.36
C ALA A 571 8.80 -31.59 -30.81
N GLN A 572 7.80 -32.04 -31.57
CA GLN A 572 6.98 -33.21 -31.21
C GLN A 572 7.81 -34.50 -31.15
N GLN A 573 8.73 -34.75 -32.10
CA GLN A 573 9.59 -35.93 -32.03
C GLN A 573 10.50 -35.94 -30.80
N LEU A 574 11.06 -34.79 -30.41
CA LEU A 574 11.90 -34.68 -29.21
C LEU A 574 11.07 -34.85 -27.92
N ALA A 575 9.83 -34.36 -27.87
CA ALA A 575 8.92 -34.61 -26.75
C ALA A 575 8.48 -36.09 -26.65
N GLU A 576 8.16 -36.73 -27.78
CA GLU A 576 7.87 -38.17 -27.83
C GLU A 576 9.08 -39.02 -27.41
N GLU A 577 10.31 -38.61 -27.72
CA GLU A 577 11.53 -39.30 -27.28
C GLU A 577 11.79 -39.12 -25.76
N ASP A 578 11.58 -37.92 -25.20
CA ASP A 578 11.78 -37.66 -23.76
C ASP A 578 10.73 -38.36 -22.88
N GLU A 579 9.45 -38.41 -23.30
CA GLU A 579 8.44 -39.23 -22.58
C GLU A 579 8.77 -40.74 -22.67
N GLN A 580 9.22 -41.23 -23.83
CA GLN A 580 9.66 -42.62 -23.96
C GLN A 580 10.84 -42.94 -23.04
N GLN A 581 11.79 -42.00 -22.88
CA GLN A 581 12.92 -42.15 -21.97
C GLN A 581 12.47 -42.14 -20.51
N ARG A 582 11.58 -41.22 -20.11
CA ARG A 582 10.97 -41.18 -18.77
C ARG A 582 10.29 -42.50 -18.40
N VAL A 583 9.55 -43.11 -19.33
CA VAL A 583 8.89 -44.41 -19.13
C VAL A 583 9.88 -45.57 -19.05
N GLN A 584 11.01 -45.53 -19.78
CA GLN A 584 12.09 -46.51 -19.63
C GLN A 584 12.70 -46.46 -18.22
N ASP A 585 12.97 -45.26 -17.71
CA ASP A 585 13.60 -45.08 -16.40
C ASP A 585 12.67 -45.41 -15.22
N GLU A 586 11.36 -45.14 -15.32
CA GLU A 586 10.37 -45.63 -14.35
C GLU A 586 10.29 -47.17 -14.33
N LEU A 587 10.26 -47.81 -15.51
CA LEU A 587 10.31 -49.27 -15.63
C LEU A 587 11.64 -49.86 -15.11
N ALA A 588 12.77 -49.16 -15.29
CA ALA A 588 14.06 -49.57 -14.76
C ALA A 588 14.10 -49.47 -13.21
N ALA A 589 13.51 -48.42 -12.64
CA ALA A 589 13.33 -48.27 -11.20
C ALA A 589 12.42 -49.36 -10.60
N GLU A 590 11.28 -49.68 -11.24
CA GLU A 590 10.41 -50.78 -10.78
C GLU A 590 11.12 -52.14 -10.88
N ALA A 591 11.83 -52.39 -11.99
CA ALA A 591 12.61 -53.62 -12.16
C ALA A 591 13.74 -53.77 -11.12
N ALA A 592 14.39 -52.66 -10.73
CA ALA A 592 15.39 -52.65 -9.66
C ALA A 592 14.77 -52.97 -8.29
N ALA A 593 13.59 -52.41 -7.98
CA ALA A 593 12.87 -52.67 -6.73
C ALA A 593 12.49 -54.16 -6.56
N TYR A 594 12.28 -54.89 -7.66
CA TYR A 594 11.95 -56.32 -7.64
C TYR A 594 13.15 -57.26 -7.38
N HIS A 595 14.39 -56.76 -7.33
CA HIS A 595 15.59 -57.61 -7.43
C HIS A 595 16.53 -57.69 -6.20
N GLU A 596 16.09 -57.34 -4.98
CA GLU A 596 16.85 -57.61 -3.74
C GLU A 596 16.88 -59.11 -3.32
N PRO A 597 18.05 -59.78 -3.22
CA PRO A 597 18.16 -61.13 -2.68
C PRO A 597 18.32 -61.11 -1.15
N GLY A 598 17.21 -61.19 -0.42
CA GLY A 598 17.18 -60.97 1.03
C GLY A 598 18.07 -61.90 1.88
N SER A 599 18.83 -61.33 2.82
CA SER A 599 19.66 -62.07 3.78
C SER A 599 19.21 -61.89 5.25
N ARG A 600 18.88 -62.98 5.94
CA ARG A 600 18.43 -62.97 7.35
C ARG A 600 19.62 -63.09 8.33
N GLY A 601 20.12 -61.97 8.85
CA GLY A 601 21.22 -61.92 9.82
C GLY A 601 20.81 -61.52 11.24
N VAL A 602 20.55 -62.48 12.14
CA VAL A 602 20.15 -62.20 13.53
C VAL A 602 21.28 -61.60 14.37
N ARG A 603 21.10 -60.40 14.94
CA ARG A 603 21.89 -59.88 16.08
C ARG A 603 21.04 -59.24 17.19
N ARG A 604 21.65 -59.09 18.36
CA ARG A 604 20.99 -58.84 19.66
C ARG A 604 20.77 -57.36 19.96
N ARG A 605 19.75 -57.09 20.78
CA ARG A 605 19.60 -55.85 21.56
C ARG A 605 20.90 -55.48 22.31
N ALA A 606 21.31 -54.22 22.19
CA ALA A 606 22.07 -53.51 23.21
C ALA A 606 21.28 -52.24 23.58
N ARG A 607 21.36 -51.81 24.85
CA ARG A 607 20.85 -50.50 25.27
C ARG A 607 21.97 -49.47 25.14
N ALA A 608 21.64 -48.26 24.71
CA ALA A 608 22.45 -47.06 24.94
C ALA A 608 21.72 -46.19 25.97
N ASP A 609 22.47 -45.57 26.88
CA ASP A 609 21.90 -44.77 27.98
C ASP A 609 21.65 -43.31 27.58
N VAL A 610 20.58 -42.72 28.13
CA VAL A 610 20.23 -41.31 27.91
C VAL A 610 21.02 -40.41 28.88
N PRO A 611 21.81 -39.43 28.40
CA PRO A 611 22.56 -38.51 29.27
C PRO A 611 21.63 -37.44 29.88
N GLN A 612 21.54 -37.42 31.21
CA GLN A 612 20.83 -36.38 31.97
C GLN A 612 21.59 -35.02 31.95
N PRO A 613 20.89 -33.87 31.88
CA PRO A 613 21.53 -32.56 31.78
C PRO A 613 22.25 -32.15 33.08
N ARG A 614 23.48 -31.62 32.94
CA ARG A 614 24.31 -31.18 34.07
C ARG A 614 23.90 -29.79 34.58
N ARG A 615 23.59 -29.70 35.88
CA ARG A 615 23.34 -28.42 36.57
C ARG A 615 24.58 -27.53 36.59
N VAL A 616 24.54 -26.38 35.93
CA VAL A 616 25.55 -25.32 36.05
C VAL A 616 25.42 -24.61 37.41
N ARG A 617 26.51 -24.53 38.18
CA ARG A 617 26.58 -23.72 39.40
C ARG A 617 26.87 -22.26 39.05
N ARG A 618 26.01 -21.32 39.45
CA ARG A 618 26.28 -19.88 39.32
C ARG A 618 27.39 -19.45 40.28
N SER A 619 28.51 -18.97 39.73
CA SER A 619 29.59 -18.31 40.48
C SER A 619 29.26 -16.84 40.73
N ARG A 620 29.48 -16.35 41.95
CA ARG A 620 29.39 -14.90 42.26
C ARG A 620 30.73 -14.20 41.97
N PRO A 621 30.75 -13.04 41.29
CA PRO A 621 31.96 -12.23 41.19
C PRO A 621 32.36 -11.63 42.56
N ARG A 622 33.66 -11.33 42.72
CA ARG A 622 34.19 -10.49 43.80
C ARG A 622 34.60 -9.12 43.24
N PRO A 623 34.50 -8.03 44.02
CA PRO A 623 34.73 -6.67 43.50
C PRO A 623 36.22 -6.39 43.29
N THR A 624 36.54 -5.76 42.16
CA THR A 624 37.83 -5.12 41.89
C THR A 624 37.98 -3.82 42.68
N ARG A 625 39.23 -3.45 42.98
CA ARG A 625 39.61 -2.40 43.93
C ARG A 625 40.01 -1.13 43.19
N THR A 626 39.13 -0.14 43.12
CA THR A 626 39.40 1.16 42.49
C THR A 626 40.50 1.93 43.22
N LEU A 627 41.36 2.60 42.43
CA LEU A 627 42.39 3.51 42.92
C LEU A 627 41.82 4.92 43.17
N ARG A 628 42.56 5.71 43.95
CA ARG A 628 42.05 6.88 44.66
C ARG A 628 42.55 8.18 44.03
N ALA A 629 41.67 8.95 43.41
CA ALA A 629 41.90 10.35 43.04
C ALA A 629 41.07 11.29 43.93
N GLN A 630 41.57 12.50 44.18
CA GLN A 630 40.87 13.53 44.98
C GLN A 630 40.42 14.70 44.09
N PRO A 631 39.18 15.19 44.22
CA PRO A 631 38.85 16.56 43.87
C PRO A 631 39.23 17.52 45.02
N ARG A 632 39.74 18.71 44.69
CA ARG A 632 39.73 19.86 45.60
C ARG A 632 38.39 20.60 45.43
N GLY A 633 37.88 21.21 46.50
CA GLY A 633 36.59 21.93 46.49
C GLY A 633 36.67 23.36 45.92
N GLY A 634 35.58 24.13 45.88
CA GLY A 634 34.22 23.83 46.35
C GLY A 634 33.39 25.11 46.59
N ARG A 635 32.30 24.99 47.38
CA ARG A 635 31.21 26.00 47.62
C ARG A 635 30.21 26.10 46.44
N GLY A 636 28.88 26.14 46.66
CA GLY A 636 28.13 25.90 47.90
C GLY A 636 26.59 26.06 47.76
N TYR A 637 25.84 25.50 48.73
CA TYR A 637 24.57 25.94 49.36
C TYR A 637 23.64 26.96 48.63
N ARG A 638 22.29 26.88 48.64
CA ARG A 638 21.27 26.11 49.40
C ARG A 638 19.88 26.34 48.75
N GLY A 639 18.83 25.50 48.81
CA GLY A 639 18.66 24.15 49.41
C GLY A 639 17.54 24.06 50.49
N VAL A 640 16.28 23.77 50.11
CA VAL A 640 15.10 23.64 51.02
C VAL A 640 14.44 22.24 50.88
N ARG A 641 13.73 21.76 51.93
CA ARG A 641 12.98 20.49 52.06
C ARG A 641 11.52 20.80 52.52
N ALA A 642 10.52 19.93 52.73
CA ALA A 642 10.38 18.47 52.97
C ALA A 642 8.83 18.13 52.93
N ALA A 643 8.26 16.93 53.13
CA ALA A 643 8.70 15.52 53.20
C ALA A 643 7.48 14.56 53.32
N SER A 644 7.64 13.29 52.92
CA SER A 644 6.78 12.11 53.28
C SER A 644 5.36 12.06 52.67
N SER A 645 4.64 10.92 52.59
CA SER A 645 4.79 9.66 53.36
C SER A 645 4.39 8.37 52.60
N ARG A 646 4.76 7.20 53.18
CA ARG A 646 4.38 5.84 52.72
C ARG A 646 3.04 5.40 53.32
N ALA A 647 2.24 4.66 52.56
CA ALA A 647 1.31 3.65 53.06
C ALA A 647 1.21 2.47 52.07
N GLY A 648 0.74 1.29 52.52
CA GLY A 648 0.53 0.14 51.63
C GLY A 648 0.02 -1.13 52.31
N ARG A 649 -0.76 -1.92 51.56
CA ARG A 649 -1.31 -3.29 51.71
C ARG A 649 -2.13 -3.56 50.43
N GLY A 650 -2.39 -4.77 49.93
CA GLY A 650 -1.97 -6.12 50.36
C GLY A 650 -2.99 -7.17 49.91
N ARG A 651 -2.82 -7.79 48.73
CA ARG A 651 -3.73 -8.82 48.18
C ARG A 651 -3.59 -10.18 48.90
N PRO A 652 -4.70 -10.90 49.16
CA PRO A 652 -4.70 -12.36 49.39
C PRO A 652 -5.18 -13.16 48.15
N ARG A 653 -4.83 -14.46 48.11
CA ARG A 653 -5.43 -15.51 47.25
C ARG A 653 -5.73 -16.72 48.13
N GLY A 654 -6.84 -17.44 47.93
CA GLY A 654 -6.98 -18.80 48.46
C GLY A 654 -8.39 -19.41 48.66
N ARG A 655 -8.70 -20.41 47.81
CA ARG A 655 -9.55 -21.61 48.07
C ARG A 655 -11.04 -21.46 48.45
N ALA A 656 -11.89 -21.65 47.43
CA ALA A 656 -12.81 -22.79 47.25
C ALA A 656 -13.59 -23.40 48.44
N GLY A 657 -14.92 -23.56 48.27
CA GLY A 657 -15.70 -24.59 48.98
C GLY A 657 -17.24 -24.48 48.92
N VAL A 658 -17.87 -25.48 48.27
CA VAL A 658 -19.21 -26.06 48.57
C VAL A 658 -20.50 -25.23 48.35
N GLN A 659 -21.40 -25.78 47.52
CA GLN A 659 -22.83 -25.43 47.43
C GLN A 659 -23.67 -26.16 48.51
N PRO A 660 -24.86 -25.65 48.85
CA PRO A 660 -26.02 -26.50 49.16
C PRO A 660 -27.18 -26.30 48.15
N ARG A 661 -27.93 -27.38 47.88
CA ARG A 661 -29.21 -27.34 47.13
C ARG A 661 -30.40 -27.06 48.08
N PRO A 662 -31.56 -26.58 47.58
CA PRO A 662 -32.68 -26.12 48.40
C PRO A 662 -33.76 -27.17 48.71
N GLY A 663 -34.66 -26.82 49.64
CA GLY A 663 -36.01 -27.39 49.83
C GLY A 663 -36.37 -27.70 51.29
N PRO A 664 -37.65 -27.93 51.65
CA PRO A 664 -38.88 -27.60 50.90
C PRO A 664 -39.99 -26.93 51.78
N GLY A 665 -41.05 -26.41 51.13
CA GLY A 665 -42.28 -25.91 51.76
C GLY A 665 -42.23 -24.43 52.20
N ASP A 666 -43.31 -23.64 52.11
CA ASP A 666 -44.66 -23.88 51.54
C ASP A 666 -44.95 -22.87 50.41
#